data_AF-A0A3L8NY36-F1
#
_entry.id   AF-A0A3L8NY36-F1
#
_cell.length_a   1.000
_cell.length_b   1.000
_cell.length_c   1.000
_cell.angle_alpha   90.00
_cell.angle_beta   90.00
_cell.angle_gamma   90.00
#
_symmetry.space_group_name_H-M   'P 1'
#
loop_
_entity.id
_entity.type
_entity.pdbx_description
1 polymer ?
#
loop_
_entity_poly.entity_id
_entity_poly.type
_entity_poly.pdbx_seq_one_letter_code
_entity_poly.pdbx_strand_id
1 'polypeptide(L)'
;MGLRQAAGTTMSRHEPRLLLPPGPTGVSAAIDRVRRRARASRHRPEWPLAALFVGFPLWWALGVVQVAYLIFSAMMAWRMLQRRTLARPRGLGVWLLFVVWSLAGIAVLQVLVPNSVPGDNNNRYLLWGLRCLGYAEVSVVLLYVSDLSRRIDRVRVSRALAPMFVTIVLGGLAGSAAGALPLRSLTEVLLGPVLPANAFLTSLIHPVLADRHVYLGAVTYRPSAPFPYANEWGLNFAAFLPFFVHAWLRRDAGWRRVAGPVLLLVSLVPVVYSSNRALWVVLMAMAALAVGTFWRSFNIRVVLAAGTLVAVALVAVVVSPLGTAVADRLDGHNSNAGRARLTATSIEGLVHSSPVVGAGATRRPAGGSYSIAAGNSTTCPTCLPPSFGTQGVLWSVLFTTGFVGALLFVGFFVSVLWRHRRQRAAADRAAQLSLVAFLATCPVYDWSIPTVVAVMAAVGLLAGGDVVSSRPVVRPAARLVLPVMVTGALGGLVAFGLAGGTTYTATASVYLPDTTAAGGATIDQTLDNEAQYVHSQTVSRAVAAATGHRPVTGPVVTAQPNSRILLVRYAAPDAARAEAASRRAAAVLLADLTGRLERDRRITEALLRQQARTAAGQITTLNDIGGLGVPGSSYSLVQRSAVISQLYQLEQSRSAELTTGVSGRVTGVATGVLPQRRQTFVVSGAMLGLLLTCCLAVLADVLPVRTRTRRLACGGSLLGLPQVQVVAGRADPWSAREQLRPGPAEFVGADHNDVEGRAVAAALRADVRRTEGPFPAATRDLVLVSSEETSWRVLRQAHHRWRSSGWSVVGLVLVLHPHRRHVRTNPYRELR
;
A
#
# COMPACT_ATOMS: atom_id res chain seq x y z
N MET A 1 -55.18 -5.12 65.65
CA MET A 1 -56.26 -6.10 65.83
C MET A 1 -57.55 -5.42 65.39
N GLY A 2 -58.12 -5.85 64.25
CA GLY A 2 -59.45 -5.52 63.68
C GLY A 2 -59.74 -4.06 63.30
N LEU A 3 -60.56 -3.71 62.32
CA LEU A 3 -61.42 -4.40 61.32
C LEU A 3 -61.88 -3.27 60.35
N ARG A 4 -61.81 -3.47 59.01
CA ARG A 4 -62.94 -3.57 58.01
C ARG A 4 -64.02 -2.47 58.10
N GLN A 5 -64.67 -1.95 57.06
CA GLN A 5 -64.86 -2.08 55.59
C GLN A 5 -65.78 -0.85 55.23
N ALA A 6 -65.94 -0.31 54.02
CA ALA A 6 -66.59 -0.90 52.85
C ALA A 6 -66.64 0.08 51.64
N ALA A 7 -67.04 -0.48 50.50
CA ALA A 7 -67.01 -0.04 49.11
C ALA A 7 -67.90 1.16 48.66
N GLY A 8 -67.63 1.67 47.44
CA GLY A 8 -68.59 2.46 46.64
C GLY A 8 -68.00 3.08 45.36
N THR A 9 -68.27 2.46 44.21
CA THR A 9 -67.93 2.87 42.83
C THR A 9 -68.79 4.02 42.28
N THR A 10 -68.21 4.98 41.53
CA THR A 10 -68.92 5.76 40.48
C THR A 10 -68.00 6.18 39.32
N MET A 11 -68.57 6.10 38.11
CA MET A 11 -67.97 6.40 36.79
C MET A 11 -67.57 7.87 36.64
N SER A 12 -66.34 8.12 36.15
CA SER A 12 -65.89 9.45 35.71
C SER A 12 -65.91 9.57 34.18
N ARG A 13 -66.72 10.50 33.67
CA ARG A 13 -66.69 11.00 32.30
C ARG A 13 -65.35 11.69 32.04
N HIS A 14 -64.62 11.25 31.01
CA HIS A 14 -63.47 11.98 30.47
C HIS A 14 -63.94 12.90 29.33
N GLU A 15 -64.04 14.19 29.62
CA GLU A 15 -64.11 15.25 28.61
C GLU A 15 -62.74 15.38 27.89
N PRO A 16 -62.71 15.60 26.56
CA PRO A 16 -61.47 15.89 25.86
C PRO A 16 -61.02 17.32 26.16
N ARG A 17 -59.91 17.46 26.92
CA ARG A 17 -59.18 18.72 27.05
C ARG A 17 -58.76 19.22 25.67
N LEU A 18 -59.34 20.34 25.25
CA LEU A 18 -58.85 21.17 24.15
C LEU A 18 -57.39 21.55 24.44
N LEU A 19 -56.45 21.04 23.65
CA LEU A 19 -55.05 21.49 23.66
C LEU A 19 -54.98 22.89 23.06
N LEU A 20 -54.85 23.90 23.92
CA LEU A 20 -54.47 25.26 23.54
C LEU A 20 -53.16 25.24 22.71
N PRO A 21 -53.02 26.13 21.70
CA PRO A 21 -51.79 26.23 20.92
C PRO A 21 -50.60 26.63 21.82
N PRO A 22 -49.38 26.14 21.54
CA PRO A 22 -48.22 26.44 22.36
C PRO A 22 -47.92 27.94 22.34
N GLY A 23 -47.78 28.53 23.52
CA GLY A 23 -47.44 29.94 23.69
C GLY A 23 -46.10 30.35 23.03
N PRO A 24 -45.87 31.66 22.85
CA PRO A 24 -44.78 32.23 22.05
C PRO A 24 -43.36 31.86 22.52
N THR A 25 -43.20 31.29 23.71
CA THR A 25 -41.92 30.84 24.27
C THR A 25 -41.39 29.54 23.63
N GLY A 26 -42.27 28.64 23.19
CA GLY A 26 -41.89 27.37 22.55
C GLY A 26 -41.30 27.55 21.15
N VAL A 27 -41.81 28.54 20.41
CA VAL A 27 -41.33 28.90 19.07
C VAL A 27 -39.95 29.54 19.14
N SER A 28 -39.71 30.41 20.12
CA SER A 28 -38.39 31.04 20.34
C SER A 28 -37.32 30.01 20.70
N ALA A 29 -37.62 29.06 21.60
CA ALA A 29 -36.70 27.97 21.95
C ALA A 29 -36.45 26.99 20.79
N ALA A 30 -37.44 26.75 19.93
CA ALA A 30 -37.29 25.94 18.73
C ALA A 30 -36.45 26.65 17.66
N ILE A 31 -36.68 27.94 17.43
CA ILE A 31 -35.89 28.79 16.53
C ILE A 31 -34.44 28.89 17.02
N ASP A 32 -34.21 29.01 18.33
CA ASP A 32 -32.86 29.03 18.90
C ASP A 32 -32.15 27.67 18.78
N ARG A 33 -32.85 26.54 18.90
CA ARG A 33 -32.26 25.22 18.61
C ARG A 33 -31.94 25.06 17.13
N VAL A 34 -32.79 25.55 16.23
CA VAL A 34 -32.54 25.56 14.78
C VAL A 34 -31.36 26.48 14.43
N ARG A 35 -31.28 27.67 15.03
CA ARG A 35 -30.16 28.63 14.88
C ARG A 35 -28.87 28.10 15.48
N ARG A 36 -28.90 27.40 16.62
CA ARG A 36 -27.73 26.73 17.21
C ARG A 36 -27.27 25.54 16.36
N ARG A 37 -28.19 24.75 15.79
CA ARG A 37 -27.85 23.70 14.79
C ARG A 37 -27.29 24.28 13.49
N ALA A 38 -27.83 25.39 13.00
CA ALA A 38 -27.33 26.10 11.83
C ALA A 38 -25.98 26.80 12.08
N ARG A 39 -25.72 27.28 13.30
CA ARG A 39 -24.41 27.81 13.72
C ARG A 39 -23.38 26.68 13.90
N ALA A 40 -23.76 25.53 14.44
CA ALA A 40 -22.92 24.33 14.49
C ALA A 40 -22.60 23.76 13.09
N SER A 41 -23.41 24.09 12.07
CA SER A 41 -23.19 23.72 10.66
C SER A 41 -22.41 24.76 9.84
N ARG A 42 -21.73 25.74 10.45
CA ARG A 42 -21.00 26.79 9.71
C ARG A 42 -19.87 26.26 8.82
N HIS A 43 -19.29 25.11 9.15
CA HIS A 43 -18.20 24.54 8.35
C HIS A 43 -18.73 23.56 7.31
N ARG A 44 -18.47 23.85 6.03
CA ARG A 44 -18.80 23.00 4.88
C ARG A 44 -18.41 21.54 5.14
N PRO A 45 -19.24 20.54 4.79
CA PRO A 45 -18.95 19.14 5.06
C PRO A 45 -17.56 18.69 4.58
N GLU A 46 -17.08 19.19 3.45
CA GLU A 46 -15.79 18.87 2.84
C GLU A 46 -14.56 19.53 3.49
N TRP A 47 -14.73 20.39 4.50
CA TRP A 47 -13.65 21.23 5.00
C TRP A 47 -12.39 20.49 5.49
N PRO A 48 -12.44 19.32 6.18
CA PRO A 48 -11.22 18.65 6.64
C PRO A 48 -10.36 18.19 5.46
N LEU A 49 -11.01 17.71 4.40
CA LEU A 49 -10.34 17.32 3.16
C LEU A 49 -9.76 18.54 2.44
N ALA A 50 -10.50 19.64 2.39
CA ALA A 50 -10.03 20.89 1.80
C ALA A 50 -8.84 21.49 2.57
N ALA A 51 -8.88 21.50 3.91
CA ALA A 51 -7.81 22.04 4.75
C ALA A 51 -6.49 21.27 4.57
N LEU A 52 -6.58 19.95 4.41
CA LEU A 52 -5.43 19.09 4.15
C LEU A 52 -4.71 19.45 2.84
N PHE A 53 -5.45 19.63 1.73
CA PHE A 53 -4.87 19.86 0.41
C PHE A 53 -4.64 21.33 0.05
N VAL A 54 -5.50 22.24 0.50
CA VAL A 54 -5.28 23.70 0.36
C VAL A 54 -4.11 24.13 1.24
N GLY A 55 -4.02 23.62 2.47
CA GLY A 55 -2.93 23.91 3.38
C GLY A 55 -1.64 23.13 3.10
N PHE A 56 -1.62 22.24 2.10
CA PHE A 56 -0.47 21.36 1.84
C PHE A 56 0.88 22.10 1.72
N PRO A 57 0.99 23.24 0.99
CA PRO A 57 2.25 23.99 0.92
C PRO A 57 2.76 24.39 2.31
N LEU A 58 1.86 24.79 3.20
CA LEU A 58 2.20 25.16 4.58
C LEU A 58 2.64 23.93 5.38
N TRP A 59 1.91 22.82 5.32
CA TRP A 59 2.27 21.58 6.03
C TRP A 59 3.63 21.04 5.59
N TRP A 60 3.93 21.17 4.30
CA TRP A 60 5.22 20.83 3.70
C TRP A 60 6.35 21.73 4.19
N ALA A 61 6.19 23.06 4.09
CA ALA A 61 7.20 24.01 4.56
C ALA A 61 7.47 23.88 6.07
N LEU A 62 6.44 23.53 6.85
CA LEU A 62 6.57 23.29 8.28
C LEU A 62 7.24 21.95 8.61
N GLY A 63 7.29 20.98 7.69
CA GLY A 63 7.84 19.63 7.96
C GLY A 63 6.89 18.71 8.73
N VAL A 64 5.57 18.97 8.67
CA VAL A 64 4.54 18.27 9.48
C VAL A 64 3.50 17.54 8.64
N VAL A 65 3.81 17.21 7.38
CA VAL A 65 2.88 16.58 6.43
C VAL A 65 2.24 15.32 7.02
N GLN A 66 3.03 14.38 7.56
CA GLN A 66 2.51 13.16 8.16
C GLN A 66 1.54 13.42 9.32
N VAL A 67 1.87 14.42 10.17
CA VAL A 67 1.03 14.81 11.31
C VAL A 67 -0.27 15.46 10.82
N ALA A 68 -0.21 16.27 9.75
CA ALA A 68 -1.41 16.86 9.16
C ALA A 68 -2.38 15.78 8.66
N TYR A 69 -1.89 14.74 7.94
CA TYR A 69 -2.73 13.61 7.52
C TYR A 69 -3.39 12.91 8.71
N LEU A 70 -2.64 12.68 9.79
CA LEU A 70 -3.17 12.05 11.00
C LEU A 70 -4.28 12.90 11.64
N ILE A 71 -4.03 14.20 11.86
CA ILE A 71 -4.99 15.13 12.47
C ILE A 71 -6.27 15.19 11.64
N PHE A 72 -6.16 15.49 10.34
CA PHE A 72 -7.34 15.65 9.50
C PHE A 72 -8.09 14.32 9.29
N SER A 73 -7.40 13.18 9.28
CA SER A 73 -8.05 11.86 9.29
C SER A 73 -8.80 11.61 10.60
N ALA A 74 -8.20 11.91 11.76
CA ALA A 74 -8.89 11.80 13.04
C ALA A 74 -10.15 12.70 13.10
N MET A 75 -10.08 13.91 12.54
CA MET A 75 -11.24 14.81 12.45
C MET A 75 -12.34 14.26 11.53
N MET A 76 -11.97 13.65 10.39
CA MET A 76 -12.91 12.97 9.50
C MET A 76 -13.59 11.78 10.20
N ALA A 77 -12.81 10.96 10.92
CA ALA A 77 -13.32 9.84 11.71
C ALA A 77 -14.26 10.31 12.83
N TRP A 78 -13.88 11.34 13.59
CA TRP A 78 -14.72 11.94 14.63
C TRP A 78 -16.06 12.42 14.07
N ARG A 79 -16.04 13.12 12.93
CA ARG A 79 -17.26 13.58 12.24
C ARG A 79 -18.14 12.45 11.72
N MET A 80 -17.57 11.28 11.46
CA MET A 80 -18.33 10.08 11.12
C MET A 80 -18.93 9.42 12.37
N LEU A 81 -18.18 9.36 13.47
CA LEU A 81 -18.64 8.80 14.75
C LEU A 81 -19.82 9.59 15.34
N GLN A 82 -19.88 10.90 15.11
CA GLN A 82 -21.03 11.74 15.49
C GLN A 82 -22.32 11.40 14.71
N ARG A 83 -22.28 10.50 13.73
CA ARG A 83 -23.42 10.16 12.85
C ARG A 83 -23.95 8.76 13.14
N ARG A 84 -25.28 8.59 13.05
CA ARG A 84 -25.97 7.32 13.31
C ARG A 84 -25.93 6.32 12.15
N THR A 85 -25.64 6.76 10.93
CA THR A 85 -25.59 5.92 9.74
C THR A 85 -24.33 6.22 8.93
N LEU A 86 -23.58 5.17 8.60
CA LEU A 86 -22.39 5.26 7.74
C LEU A 86 -22.65 4.52 6.43
N ALA A 87 -22.35 5.19 5.32
CA ALA A 87 -22.36 4.59 4.00
C ALA A 87 -21.22 3.57 3.88
N ARG A 88 -21.57 2.28 3.68
CA ARG A 88 -20.59 1.23 3.46
C ARG A 88 -20.39 1.00 1.95
N PRO A 89 -19.22 1.31 1.37
CA PRO A 89 -18.95 1.01 -0.03
C PRO A 89 -18.93 -0.51 -0.25
N ARG A 90 -19.50 -0.97 -1.37
CA ARG A 90 -19.44 -2.39 -1.77
C ARG A 90 -17.97 -2.79 -1.98
N GLY A 91 -17.56 -3.94 -1.45
CA GLY A 91 -16.17 -4.40 -1.52
C GLY A 91 -15.25 -3.90 -0.40
N LEU A 92 -15.73 -3.05 0.52
CA LEU A 92 -14.97 -2.64 1.71
C LEU A 92 -14.42 -3.83 2.51
N GLY A 93 -15.15 -4.96 2.52
CA GLY A 93 -14.70 -6.18 3.21
C GLY A 93 -13.34 -6.68 2.73
N VAL A 94 -13.05 -6.60 1.42
CA VAL A 94 -11.76 -7.03 0.85
C VAL A 94 -10.63 -6.12 1.32
N TRP A 95 -10.88 -4.80 1.34
CA TRP A 95 -9.93 -3.82 1.87
C TRP A 95 -9.66 -4.02 3.37
N LEU A 96 -10.71 -4.20 4.18
CA LEU A 96 -10.55 -4.44 5.62
C LEU A 96 -9.83 -5.76 5.89
N LEU A 97 -10.10 -6.79 5.09
CA LEU A 97 -9.37 -8.06 5.17
C LEU A 97 -7.89 -7.86 4.84
N PHE A 98 -7.55 -7.06 3.83
CA PHE A 98 -6.18 -6.66 3.55
C PHE A 98 -5.53 -5.92 4.75
N VAL A 99 -6.24 -4.97 5.37
CA VAL A 99 -5.72 -4.25 6.55
C VAL A 99 -5.44 -5.22 7.70
N VAL A 100 -6.34 -6.15 7.99
CA VAL A 100 -6.13 -7.21 9.00
C VAL A 100 -4.93 -8.09 8.61
N TRP A 101 -4.80 -8.44 7.33
CA TRP A 101 -3.65 -9.20 6.82
C TRP A 101 -2.33 -8.46 7.03
N SER A 102 -2.31 -7.15 6.81
CA SER A 102 -1.12 -6.33 7.07
C SER A 102 -0.81 -6.21 8.56
N LEU A 103 -1.81 -6.23 9.43
CA LEU A 103 -1.61 -6.21 10.88
C LEU A 103 -0.97 -7.50 11.38
N ALA A 104 -1.34 -8.65 10.80
CA ALA A 104 -0.69 -9.94 11.10
C ALA A 104 0.82 -9.92 10.81
N GLY A 105 1.28 -9.01 9.95
CA GLY A 105 2.70 -8.73 9.69
C GLY A 105 3.54 -8.47 10.95
N ILE A 106 2.95 -7.98 12.05
CA ILE A 106 3.67 -7.76 13.32
C ILE A 106 4.35 -9.03 13.84
N ALA A 107 3.71 -10.18 13.64
CA ALA A 107 4.17 -11.48 14.11
C ALA A 107 5.32 -12.05 13.27
N VAL A 108 5.72 -11.40 12.18
CA VAL A 108 6.77 -11.87 11.26
C VAL A 108 7.88 -10.81 11.03
N LEU A 109 7.87 -9.72 11.80
CA LEU A 109 8.86 -8.63 11.68
C LEU A 109 10.30 -9.05 11.99
N GLN A 110 10.50 -10.04 12.86
CA GLN A 110 11.83 -10.57 13.20
C GLN A 110 12.19 -11.83 12.43
N VAL A 111 11.35 -12.25 11.46
CA VAL A 111 11.70 -13.33 10.54
C VAL A 111 12.81 -12.84 9.61
N LEU A 112 13.90 -13.61 9.56
CA LEU A 112 14.98 -13.46 8.61
C LEU A 112 14.48 -13.80 7.23
N VAL A 113 14.79 -12.90 6.31
CA VAL A 113 14.62 -13.14 4.88
C VAL A 113 16.00 -13.49 4.32
N PRO A 114 16.14 -14.53 3.50
CA PRO A 114 17.38 -14.82 2.79
C PRO A 114 17.94 -13.58 2.08
N ASN A 115 19.27 -13.49 1.95
CA ASN A 115 19.96 -12.38 1.29
C ASN A 115 19.72 -10.99 1.92
N SER A 116 19.20 -10.93 3.15
CA SER A 116 19.07 -9.68 3.91
C SER A 116 20.03 -9.63 5.10
N VAL A 117 20.34 -8.40 5.54
CA VAL A 117 21.20 -8.16 6.71
C VAL A 117 20.60 -8.87 7.95
N PRO A 118 21.34 -9.79 8.58
CA PRO A 118 20.88 -10.50 9.78
C PRO A 118 20.68 -9.56 10.98
N GLY A 119 19.82 -9.97 11.91
CA GLY A 119 19.64 -9.32 13.22
C GLY A 119 18.22 -8.84 13.49
N ASP A 120 17.90 -8.77 14.78
CA ASP A 120 16.69 -8.14 15.28
C ASP A 120 16.85 -6.62 15.19
N ASN A 121 15.87 -5.98 14.56
CA ASN A 121 15.88 -4.53 14.40
C ASN A 121 14.54 -3.97 14.86
N ASN A 122 14.54 -3.34 16.03
CA ASN A 122 13.33 -2.76 16.61
C ASN A 122 12.74 -1.63 15.74
N ASN A 123 13.53 -1.00 14.87
CA ASN A 123 13.01 -0.01 13.91
C ASN A 123 12.00 -0.63 12.93
N ARG A 124 11.97 -1.96 12.77
CA ARG A 124 10.94 -2.64 11.96
C ARG A 124 9.54 -2.44 12.53
N TYR A 125 9.38 -2.38 13.85
CA TYR A 125 8.08 -2.10 14.49
C TYR A 125 7.61 -0.67 14.20
N LEU A 126 8.52 0.31 14.25
CA LEU A 126 8.20 1.70 13.90
C LEU A 126 7.75 1.81 12.44
N LEU A 127 8.52 1.25 11.50
CA LEU A 127 8.18 1.28 10.06
C LEU A 127 6.87 0.52 9.75
N TRP A 128 6.62 -0.58 10.45
CA TRP A 128 5.35 -1.30 10.36
C TRP A 128 4.18 -0.46 10.91
N GLY A 129 4.36 0.16 12.09
CA GLY A 129 3.35 0.98 12.73
C GLY A 129 2.95 2.20 11.87
N LEU A 130 3.93 2.90 11.31
CA LEU A 130 3.69 4.01 10.37
C LEU A 130 2.92 3.58 9.12
N ARG A 131 3.22 2.40 8.59
CA ARG A 131 2.47 1.83 7.45
C ARG A 131 1.03 1.50 7.82
N CYS A 132 0.82 0.84 8.97
CA CYS A 132 -0.51 0.52 9.48
C CYS A 132 -1.33 1.78 9.75
N LEU A 133 -0.70 2.85 10.25
CA LEU A 133 -1.32 4.16 10.41
C LEU A 133 -1.74 4.74 9.05
N GLY A 134 -0.87 4.69 8.05
CA GLY A 134 -1.22 5.11 6.69
C GLY A 134 -2.40 4.32 6.11
N TYR A 135 -2.49 3.00 6.34
CA TYR A 135 -3.66 2.21 5.95
C TYR A 135 -4.93 2.63 6.68
N ALA A 136 -4.84 3.00 7.96
CA ALA A 136 -5.97 3.51 8.73
C ALA A 136 -6.45 4.88 8.21
N GLU A 137 -5.52 5.82 7.96
CA GLU A 137 -5.80 7.15 7.41
C GLU A 137 -6.57 7.05 6.08
N VAL A 138 -6.06 6.28 5.13
CA VAL A 138 -6.70 6.15 3.80
C VAL A 138 -8.04 5.40 3.88
N SER A 139 -8.21 4.50 4.86
CA SER A 139 -9.50 3.84 5.15
C SER A 139 -10.55 4.83 5.65
N VAL A 140 -10.15 5.76 6.53
CA VAL A 140 -11.04 6.82 7.01
C VAL A 140 -11.45 7.72 5.86
N VAL A 141 -10.51 8.12 5.00
CA VAL A 141 -10.81 8.95 3.82
C VAL A 141 -11.79 8.25 2.89
N LEU A 142 -11.59 6.97 2.59
CA LEU A 142 -12.50 6.17 1.76
C LEU A 142 -13.93 6.25 2.29
N LEU A 143 -14.13 5.98 3.58
CA LEU A 143 -15.46 5.99 4.20
C LEU A 143 -16.04 7.40 4.27
N TYR A 144 -15.22 8.38 4.62
CA TYR A 144 -15.62 9.78 4.72
C TYR A 144 -16.11 10.31 3.38
N VAL A 145 -15.36 10.08 2.31
CA VAL A 145 -15.70 10.55 0.95
C VAL A 145 -16.89 9.77 0.38
N SER A 146 -17.00 8.46 0.66
CA SER A 146 -18.19 7.66 0.30
C SER A 146 -19.47 8.24 0.87
N ASP A 147 -19.43 8.67 2.13
CA ASP A 147 -20.54 9.28 2.83
C ASP A 147 -20.76 10.75 2.40
N LEU A 148 -19.68 11.50 2.12
CA LEU A 148 -19.72 12.89 1.66
C LEU A 148 -20.35 13.01 0.26
N SER A 149 -19.95 12.14 -0.67
CA SER A 149 -20.37 12.16 -2.08
C SER A 149 -21.87 11.96 -2.30
N ARG A 150 -22.59 11.47 -1.27
CA ARG A 150 -24.06 11.34 -1.24
C ARG A 150 -24.79 12.63 -0.86
N ARG A 151 -24.10 13.58 -0.25
CA ARG A 151 -24.71 14.77 0.39
C ARG A 151 -24.34 16.07 -0.29
N ILE A 152 -23.16 16.09 -0.92
CA ILE A 152 -22.68 17.24 -1.65
C ILE A 152 -22.45 16.86 -3.11
N ASP A 153 -22.49 17.87 -3.97
CA ASP A 153 -22.11 17.70 -5.36
C ASP A 153 -20.67 17.16 -5.47
N ARG A 154 -20.48 16.13 -6.30
CA ARG A 154 -19.21 15.43 -6.53
C ARG A 154 -18.11 16.39 -7.01
N VAL A 155 -18.49 17.49 -7.68
CA VAL A 155 -17.57 18.56 -8.08
C VAL A 155 -16.89 19.19 -6.87
N ARG A 156 -17.57 19.31 -5.72
CA ARG A 156 -16.98 19.91 -4.52
C ARG A 156 -15.84 19.08 -3.94
N VAL A 157 -15.94 17.75 -4.00
CA VAL A 157 -14.83 16.87 -3.61
C VAL A 157 -13.65 17.08 -4.54
N SER A 158 -13.88 17.16 -5.86
CA SER A 158 -12.82 17.45 -6.83
C SER A 158 -12.19 18.83 -6.60
N ARG A 159 -12.98 19.83 -6.23
CA ARG A 159 -12.51 21.18 -5.84
C ARG A 159 -11.67 21.17 -4.55
N ALA A 160 -11.90 20.22 -3.64
CA ALA A 160 -11.07 20.05 -2.45
C ALA A 160 -9.71 19.38 -2.78
N LEU A 161 -9.66 18.50 -3.78
CA LEU A 161 -8.43 17.81 -4.22
C LEU A 161 -7.59 18.65 -5.21
N ALA A 162 -8.23 19.44 -6.07
CA ALA A 162 -7.57 20.20 -7.13
C ALA A 162 -6.43 21.15 -6.67
N PRO A 163 -6.49 21.82 -5.49
CA PRO A 163 -5.39 22.64 -4.99
C PRO A 163 -4.08 21.88 -4.86
N MET A 164 -4.13 20.58 -4.58
CA MET A 164 -2.93 19.74 -4.54
C MET A 164 -2.20 19.72 -5.88
N PHE A 165 -2.92 19.63 -7.01
CA PHE A 165 -2.31 19.69 -8.34
C PHE A 165 -1.60 21.03 -8.56
N VAL A 166 -2.18 22.14 -8.11
CA VAL A 166 -1.53 23.46 -8.18
C VAL A 166 -0.23 23.44 -7.38
N THR A 167 -0.25 22.92 -6.15
CA THR A 167 0.96 22.76 -5.33
C THR A 167 2.03 21.91 -6.00
N ILE A 168 1.65 20.80 -6.64
CA ILE A 168 2.56 19.90 -7.37
C ILE A 168 3.23 20.63 -8.54
N VAL A 169 2.47 21.42 -9.31
CA VAL A 169 3.00 22.20 -10.44
C VAL A 169 3.93 23.29 -9.95
N LEU A 170 3.52 24.08 -8.95
CA LEU A 170 4.34 25.15 -8.39
C LEU A 170 5.64 24.61 -7.77
N GLY A 171 5.54 23.51 -7.01
CA GLY A 171 6.71 22.82 -6.45
C GLY A 171 7.64 22.27 -7.53
N GLY A 172 7.08 21.67 -8.59
CA GLY A 172 7.86 21.19 -9.73
C GLY A 172 8.58 22.33 -10.47
N LEU A 173 7.93 23.48 -10.66
CA LEU A 173 8.54 24.66 -11.26
C LEU A 173 9.67 25.22 -10.39
N ALA A 174 9.44 25.33 -9.08
CA ALA A 174 10.48 25.74 -8.12
C ALA A 174 11.67 24.77 -8.13
N GLY A 175 11.42 23.45 -8.18
CA GLY A 175 12.46 22.44 -8.34
C GLY A 175 13.20 22.48 -9.66
N SER A 176 12.53 22.88 -10.75
CA SER A 176 13.16 23.04 -12.06
C SER A 176 14.04 24.29 -12.12
N ALA A 177 13.63 25.37 -11.45
CA ALA A 177 14.37 26.63 -11.43
C ALA A 177 15.51 26.65 -10.40
N ALA A 178 15.33 25.99 -9.26
CA ALA A 178 16.21 26.15 -8.10
C ALA A 178 16.43 24.84 -7.32
N GLY A 179 16.57 23.72 -8.04
CA GLY A 179 16.68 22.38 -7.44
C GLY A 179 17.86 22.15 -6.49
N ALA A 180 18.91 22.98 -6.57
CA ALA A 180 20.08 22.90 -5.70
C ALA A 180 19.92 23.63 -4.35
N LEU A 181 18.85 24.44 -4.17
CA LEU A 181 18.68 25.20 -2.94
C LEU A 181 18.34 24.29 -1.76
N PRO A 182 19.12 24.32 -0.65
CA PRO A 182 18.78 23.63 0.57
C PRO A 182 17.63 24.35 1.27
N LEU A 183 16.60 23.62 1.68
CA LEU A 183 15.52 24.14 2.51
C LEU A 183 15.54 23.44 3.86
N ARG A 184 15.22 24.18 4.92
CA ARG A 184 15.00 23.61 6.26
C ARG A 184 13.58 23.87 6.68
N SER A 185 12.91 22.87 7.25
CA SER A 185 11.58 23.08 7.82
C SER A 185 11.65 23.73 9.19
N LEU A 186 10.53 24.33 9.63
CA LEU A 186 10.41 24.83 10.99
C LEU A 186 10.63 23.71 12.02
N THR A 187 10.08 22.51 11.76
CA THR A 187 10.30 21.33 12.59
C THR A 187 11.78 20.95 12.68
N GLU A 188 12.53 20.99 11.58
CA GLU A 188 13.97 20.73 11.59
C GLU A 188 14.75 21.78 12.38
N VAL A 189 14.39 23.06 12.26
CA VAL A 189 15.02 24.14 13.04
C VAL A 189 14.76 23.99 14.54
N LEU A 190 13.54 23.59 14.92
CA LEU A 190 13.15 23.44 16.33
C LEU A 190 13.67 22.15 16.98
N LEU A 191 13.65 21.03 16.26
CA LEU A 191 13.97 19.70 16.79
C LEU A 191 15.36 19.18 16.41
N GLY A 192 16.07 19.84 15.49
CA GLY A 192 17.38 19.45 14.98
C GLY A 192 18.42 19.07 16.06
N PRO A 193 18.52 19.80 17.19
CA PRO A 193 19.45 19.45 18.27
C PRO A 193 19.08 18.19 19.05
N VAL A 194 17.81 17.78 19.03
CA VAL A 194 17.24 16.73 19.89
C VAL A 194 16.95 15.44 19.10
N LEU A 195 16.88 15.53 17.77
CA LEU A 195 16.65 14.37 16.93
C LEU A 195 17.92 13.54 16.79
N PRO A 196 17.90 12.23 17.13
CA PRO A 196 19.01 11.35 16.78
C PRO A 196 19.19 11.35 15.26
N ALA A 197 20.44 11.19 14.80
CA ALA A 197 20.83 11.16 13.38
C ALA A 197 20.24 9.94 12.65
N ASN A 198 18.92 9.89 12.51
CA ASN A 198 18.18 8.85 11.81
C ASN A 198 17.73 9.42 10.46
N ALA A 199 18.41 9.01 9.40
CA ALA A 199 18.15 9.45 8.03
C ALA A 199 16.67 9.31 7.61
N PHE A 200 15.95 8.32 8.16
CA PHE A 200 14.52 8.16 7.89
C PHE A 200 13.69 9.31 8.50
N LEU A 201 13.94 9.68 9.77
CA LEU A 201 13.23 10.79 10.41
C LEU A 201 13.56 12.12 9.73
N THR A 202 14.83 12.34 9.38
CA THR A 202 15.25 13.51 8.60
C THR A 202 14.48 13.59 7.28
N SER A 203 14.32 12.47 6.56
CA SER A 203 13.57 12.45 5.29
C SER A 203 12.08 12.77 5.41
N LEU A 204 11.49 12.64 6.60
CA LEU A 204 10.07 12.95 6.84
C LEU A 204 9.82 14.45 7.09
N ILE A 205 10.82 15.14 7.62
CA ILE A 205 10.68 16.54 8.06
C ILE A 205 11.44 17.52 7.15
N HIS A 206 12.41 17.04 6.37
CA HIS A 206 13.25 17.88 5.52
C HIS A 206 12.59 18.14 4.15
N PRO A 207 12.24 19.40 3.84
CA PRO A 207 11.65 19.75 2.55
C PRO A 207 12.74 19.81 1.47
N VAL A 208 12.46 19.23 0.30
CA VAL A 208 13.36 19.28 -0.87
C VAL A 208 12.64 19.83 -2.09
N LEU A 209 13.36 20.62 -2.90
CA LEU A 209 12.85 21.14 -4.17
C LEU A 209 13.05 20.16 -5.32
N ALA A 210 14.20 19.49 -5.34
CA ALA A 210 14.54 18.51 -6.35
C ALA A 210 15.24 17.29 -5.73
N ASP A 211 14.98 16.14 -6.34
CA ASP A 211 15.62 14.87 -6.09
C ASP A 211 17.03 14.89 -6.69
N ARG A 212 18.04 14.74 -5.84
CA ARG A 212 19.45 14.82 -6.21
C ARG A 212 19.96 13.46 -6.65
N HIS A 213 20.31 13.35 -7.92
CA HIS A 213 20.85 12.14 -8.52
C HIS A 213 22.33 12.32 -8.90
N VAL A 214 23.19 11.40 -8.46
CA VAL A 214 24.60 11.36 -8.89
C VAL A 214 24.79 10.18 -9.83
N TYR A 215 25.25 10.43 -11.05
CA TYR A 215 25.55 9.39 -12.04
C TYR A 215 26.90 9.67 -12.67
N LEU A 216 27.84 8.72 -12.59
CA LEU A 216 29.21 8.86 -13.12
C LEU A 216 29.91 10.17 -12.68
N GLY A 217 29.68 10.60 -11.44
CA GLY A 217 30.24 11.84 -10.89
C GLY A 217 29.47 13.12 -11.25
N ALA A 218 28.56 13.08 -12.22
CA ALA A 218 27.70 14.22 -12.56
C ALA A 218 26.47 14.28 -11.64
N VAL A 219 26.19 15.45 -11.07
CA VAL A 219 25.02 15.71 -10.24
C VAL A 219 23.91 16.29 -11.11
N THR A 220 22.74 15.64 -11.10
CA THR A 220 21.53 16.13 -11.77
C THR A 220 20.41 16.30 -10.76
N TYR A 221 19.60 17.35 -10.93
CA TYR A 221 18.46 17.66 -10.07
C TYR A 221 17.18 17.40 -10.84
N ARG A 222 16.33 16.53 -10.30
CA ARG A 222 15.03 16.21 -10.88
C ARG A 222 13.94 16.87 -10.04
N PRO A 223 13.07 17.75 -10.59
CA PRO A 223 12.02 18.39 -9.81
C PRO A 223 11.16 17.35 -9.09
N SER A 224 11.01 17.53 -7.78
CA SER A 224 10.28 16.60 -6.93
C SER A 224 9.38 17.28 -5.90
N ALA A 225 9.58 18.58 -5.61
CA ALA A 225 8.79 19.30 -4.63
C ALA A 225 7.27 19.20 -4.92
N PRO A 226 6.44 19.00 -3.89
CA PRO A 226 6.78 18.98 -2.46
C PRO A 226 7.16 17.58 -1.90
N PHE A 227 7.59 16.65 -2.76
CA PHE A 227 7.90 15.28 -2.40
C PHE A 227 9.41 14.99 -2.41
N PRO A 228 9.86 13.99 -1.64
CA PRO A 228 11.28 13.63 -1.58
C PRO A 228 11.85 13.11 -2.91
N TYR A 229 11.02 12.48 -3.75
CA TYR A 229 11.48 11.81 -4.97
C TYR A 229 10.71 12.25 -6.21
N ALA A 230 11.39 12.39 -7.35
CA ALA A 230 10.74 12.77 -8.61
C ALA A 230 9.71 11.72 -9.10
N ASN A 231 9.89 10.46 -8.67
CA ASN A 231 8.94 9.38 -8.93
C ASN A 231 7.63 9.58 -8.16
N GLU A 232 7.73 9.96 -6.89
CA GLU A 232 6.58 10.28 -6.05
C GLU A 232 5.85 11.54 -6.55
N TRP A 233 6.60 12.54 -7.01
CA TRP A 233 6.04 13.71 -7.69
C TRP A 233 5.20 13.31 -8.91
N GLY A 234 5.73 12.45 -9.79
CA GLY A 234 5.00 11.97 -10.95
C GLY A 234 3.75 11.17 -10.60
N LEU A 235 3.81 10.31 -9.59
CA LEU A 235 2.65 9.57 -9.10
C LEU A 235 1.51 10.52 -8.68
N ASN A 236 1.84 11.51 -7.86
CA ASN A 236 0.88 12.49 -7.37
C ASN A 236 0.36 13.38 -8.52
N PHE A 237 1.23 13.79 -9.44
CA PHE A 237 0.83 14.52 -10.64
C PHE A 237 -0.28 13.79 -11.39
N ALA A 238 -0.06 12.50 -11.71
CA ALA A 238 -1.03 11.69 -12.44
C ALA A 238 -2.31 11.42 -11.62
N ALA A 239 -2.21 11.23 -10.30
CA ALA A 239 -3.35 10.95 -9.44
C ALA A 239 -4.28 12.16 -9.23
N PHE A 240 -3.73 13.38 -9.14
CA PHE A 240 -4.49 14.61 -8.90
C PHE A 240 -4.93 15.34 -10.17
N LEU A 241 -4.24 15.14 -11.30
CA LEU A 241 -4.56 15.76 -12.59
C LEU A 241 -6.05 15.62 -13.00
N PRO A 242 -6.69 14.43 -12.92
CA PRO A 242 -8.08 14.29 -13.34
C PRO A 242 -9.05 15.12 -12.50
N PHE A 243 -8.80 15.26 -11.19
CA PHE A 243 -9.62 16.07 -10.30
C PHE A 243 -9.44 17.56 -10.55
N PHE A 244 -8.21 18.00 -10.86
CA PHE A 244 -7.92 19.36 -11.27
C PHE A 244 -8.67 19.71 -12.57
N VAL A 245 -8.51 18.89 -13.61
CA VAL A 245 -9.20 19.05 -14.90
C VAL A 245 -10.72 19.11 -14.69
N HIS A 246 -11.26 18.19 -13.90
CA HIS A 246 -12.69 18.17 -13.58
C HIS A 246 -13.17 19.40 -12.80
N ALA A 247 -12.34 19.98 -11.92
CA ALA A 247 -12.75 21.10 -11.08
C ALA A 247 -12.53 22.47 -11.74
N TRP A 248 -11.51 22.62 -12.59
CA TRP A 248 -11.05 23.92 -13.13
C TRP A 248 -11.44 24.15 -14.59
N LEU A 249 -11.66 23.11 -15.40
CA LEU A 249 -11.98 23.28 -16.84
C LEU A 249 -13.48 23.21 -17.17
N ARG A 250 -14.34 23.20 -16.14
CA ARG A 250 -15.80 23.21 -16.37
C ARG A 250 -16.29 24.56 -16.87
N ARG A 251 -17.45 24.55 -17.53
CA ARG A 251 -18.11 25.78 -18.02
C ARG A 251 -18.39 26.78 -16.89
N ASP A 252 -18.73 26.29 -15.70
CA ASP A 252 -19.05 27.07 -14.51
C ASP A 252 -17.83 27.42 -13.62
N ALA A 253 -16.59 27.22 -14.10
CA ALA A 253 -15.39 27.38 -13.27
C ALA A 253 -14.88 28.83 -13.14
N GLY A 254 -15.51 29.81 -13.80
CA GLY A 254 -15.11 31.23 -13.76
C GLY A 254 -13.68 31.44 -14.26
N TRP A 255 -12.89 32.28 -13.56
CA TRP A 255 -11.50 32.59 -13.91
C TRP A 255 -10.59 31.35 -14.00
N ARG A 256 -10.92 30.28 -13.26
CA ARG A 256 -10.17 29.02 -13.25
C ARG A 256 -10.17 28.33 -14.60
N ARG A 257 -11.19 28.58 -15.44
CA ARG A 257 -11.27 28.04 -16.79
C ARG A 257 -10.21 28.63 -17.72
N VAL A 258 -9.75 29.85 -17.43
CA VAL A 258 -8.68 30.53 -18.18
C VAL A 258 -7.32 30.19 -17.58
N ALA A 259 -7.20 30.21 -16.25
CA ALA A 259 -5.94 29.86 -15.58
C ALA A 259 -5.58 28.37 -15.70
N GLY A 260 -6.56 27.48 -15.79
CA GLY A 260 -6.37 26.03 -15.83
C GLY A 260 -5.52 25.55 -17.01
N PRO A 261 -5.85 25.90 -18.26
CA PRO A 261 -5.03 25.56 -19.43
C PRO A 261 -3.61 26.13 -19.37
N VAL A 262 -3.45 27.35 -18.88
CA VAL A 262 -2.12 27.96 -18.67
C VAL A 262 -1.30 27.14 -17.69
N LEU A 263 -1.89 26.72 -16.56
CA LEU A 263 -1.21 25.89 -15.58
C LEU A 263 -0.84 24.51 -16.15
N LEU A 264 -1.70 23.90 -16.98
CA LEU A 264 -1.40 22.64 -17.66
C LEU A 264 -0.23 22.80 -18.63
N LEU A 265 -0.20 23.88 -19.42
CA LEU A 265 0.88 24.16 -20.36
C LEU A 265 2.20 24.37 -19.62
N VAL A 266 2.22 25.22 -18.59
CA VAL A 266 3.40 25.48 -17.77
C VAL A 266 3.86 24.22 -17.04
N SER A 267 2.94 23.33 -16.64
CA SER A 267 3.29 22.06 -15.98
C SER A 267 4.10 21.09 -16.85
N LEU A 268 4.12 21.28 -18.17
CA LEU A 268 4.96 20.48 -19.06
C LEU A 268 6.45 20.65 -18.76
N VAL A 269 6.87 21.83 -18.28
CA VAL A 269 8.26 22.11 -17.90
C VAL A 269 8.76 21.09 -16.86
N PRO A 270 8.21 21.01 -15.63
CA PRO A 270 8.66 20.02 -14.66
C PRO A 270 8.38 18.58 -15.09
N VAL A 271 7.33 18.30 -15.89
CA VAL A 271 7.07 16.95 -16.40
C VAL A 271 8.25 16.41 -17.19
N VAL A 272 8.87 17.25 -18.02
CA VAL A 272 10.01 16.81 -18.83
C VAL A 272 11.32 16.87 -18.03
N TYR A 273 11.58 17.94 -17.26
CA TYR A 273 12.77 18.04 -16.41
C TYR A 273 12.83 16.94 -15.33
N SER A 274 11.68 16.45 -14.86
CA SER A 274 11.64 15.29 -13.94
C SER A 274 12.24 14.02 -14.54
N SER A 275 12.31 13.96 -15.88
CA SER A 275 12.82 12.83 -16.65
C SER A 275 12.21 11.49 -16.20
N ASN A 276 10.91 11.53 -15.92
CA ASN A 276 10.18 10.44 -15.32
C ASN A 276 9.39 9.65 -16.38
N ARG A 277 10.01 8.62 -16.94
CA ARG A 277 9.46 7.84 -18.07
C ARG A 277 8.13 7.17 -17.73
N ALA A 278 7.99 6.64 -16.51
CA ALA A 278 6.76 5.98 -16.09
C ALA A 278 5.58 6.97 -16.00
N LEU A 279 5.85 8.25 -15.65
CA LEU A 279 4.84 9.30 -15.68
C LEU A 279 4.34 9.52 -17.10
N TRP A 280 5.26 9.64 -18.06
CA TRP A 280 4.90 9.88 -19.47
C TRP A 280 4.01 8.75 -20.01
N VAL A 281 4.39 7.49 -19.77
CA VAL A 281 3.59 6.31 -20.16
C VAL A 281 2.20 6.35 -19.54
N VAL A 282 2.10 6.69 -18.25
CA VAL A 282 0.81 6.74 -17.55
C VAL A 282 -0.06 7.89 -18.05
N LEU A 283 0.52 9.07 -18.31
CA LEU A 283 -0.21 10.19 -18.89
C LEU A 283 -0.71 9.86 -20.30
N MET A 284 0.09 9.18 -21.13
CA MET A 284 -0.33 8.70 -22.43
C MET A 284 -1.49 7.69 -22.32
N ALA A 285 -1.40 6.74 -21.39
CA ALA A 285 -2.48 5.77 -21.13
C ALA A 285 -3.77 6.46 -20.66
N MET A 286 -3.67 7.42 -19.74
CA MET A 286 -4.80 8.22 -19.27
C MET A 286 -5.43 9.05 -20.39
N ALA A 287 -4.60 9.68 -21.23
CA ALA A 287 -5.06 10.45 -22.39
C ALA A 287 -5.77 9.55 -23.40
N ALA A 288 -5.20 8.39 -23.73
CA ALA A 288 -5.80 7.41 -24.63
C ALA A 288 -7.16 6.92 -24.11
N LEU A 289 -7.26 6.63 -22.80
CA LEU A 289 -8.54 6.26 -22.17
C LEU A 289 -9.55 7.40 -22.21
N ALA A 290 -9.13 8.64 -21.94
CA ALA A 290 -9.99 9.81 -22.04
C ALA A 290 -10.51 9.99 -23.48
N VAL A 291 -9.62 10.03 -24.47
CA VAL A 291 -9.96 10.19 -25.90
C VAL A 291 -10.86 9.05 -26.40
N GLY A 292 -10.55 7.79 -26.07
CA GLY A 292 -11.36 6.63 -26.45
C GLY A 292 -12.78 6.64 -25.86
N THR A 293 -13.03 7.44 -24.82
CA THR A 293 -14.41 7.66 -24.31
C THR A 293 -15.15 8.78 -25.05
N PHE A 294 -14.44 9.80 -25.55
CA PHE A 294 -15.02 10.90 -26.33
C PHE A 294 -15.21 10.57 -27.81
N TRP A 295 -14.35 9.71 -28.37
CA TRP A 295 -14.50 9.22 -29.74
C TRP A 295 -15.82 8.46 -29.90
N ARG A 296 -16.21 7.69 -28.87
CA ARG A 296 -17.52 7.02 -28.79
C ARG A 296 -18.72 7.95 -28.58
N SER A 297 -18.50 9.21 -28.20
CA SER A 297 -19.54 10.22 -28.07
C SER A 297 -19.56 11.24 -29.22
N PHE A 298 -18.81 10.99 -30.31
CA PHE A 298 -18.73 11.80 -31.53
C PHE A 298 -18.40 13.29 -31.32
N ASN A 299 -17.80 13.67 -30.17
CA ASN A 299 -17.46 15.06 -29.90
C ASN A 299 -16.05 15.40 -30.42
N ILE A 300 -15.95 15.60 -31.74
CA ILE A 300 -14.69 15.85 -32.46
C ILE A 300 -13.89 17.04 -31.91
N ARG A 301 -14.56 18.04 -31.34
CA ARG A 301 -13.91 19.25 -30.79
C ARG A 301 -12.96 18.94 -29.63
N VAL A 302 -13.31 17.95 -28.79
CA VAL A 302 -12.46 17.52 -27.66
C VAL A 302 -11.24 16.76 -28.16
N VAL A 303 -11.43 15.92 -29.19
CA VAL A 303 -10.34 15.16 -29.82
C VAL A 303 -9.37 16.12 -30.51
N LEU A 304 -9.89 17.11 -31.25
CA LEU A 304 -9.08 18.14 -31.88
C LEU A 304 -8.30 18.95 -30.84
N ALA A 305 -8.95 19.46 -29.79
CA ALA A 305 -8.28 20.23 -28.74
C ALA A 305 -7.19 19.43 -28.00
N ALA A 306 -7.44 18.14 -27.74
CA ALA A 306 -6.44 17.25 -27.18
C ALA A 306 -5.27 17.03 -28.16
N GLY A 307 -5.57 16.83 -29.45
CA GLY A 307 -4.56 16.73 -30.51
C GLY A 307 -3.73 18.00 -30.65
N THR A 308 -4.34 19.19 -30.57
CA THR A 308 -3.62 20.47 -30.63
C THR A 308 -2.69 20.62 -29.43
N LEU A 309 -3.15 20.27 -28.22
CA LEU A 309 -2.32 20.32 -27.01
C LEU A 309 -1.11 19.39 -27.12
N VAL A 310 -1.30 18.17 -27.65
CA VAL A 310 -0.21 17.21 -27.90
C VAL A 310 0.75 17.74 -28.95
N ALA A 311 0.26 18.31 -30.05
CA ALA A 311 1.10 18.90 -31.09
C ALA A 311 1.95 20.07 -30.56
N VAL A 312 1.34 20.97 -29.78
CA VAL A 312 2.05 22.08 -29.13
C VAL A 312 3.12 21.56 -28.16
N ALA A 313 2.80 20.54 -27.37
CA ALA A 313 3.78 19.91 -26.47
C ALA A 313 4.94 19.26 -27.24
N LEU A 314 4.65 18.60 -28.37
CA LEU A 314 5.66 17.96 -29.21
C LEU A 314 6.61 19.00 -29.83
N VAL A 315 6.06 20.08 -30.37
CA VAL A 315 6.84 21.21 -30.92
C VAL A 315 7.69 21.84 -29.83
N ALA A 316 7.14 22.06 -28.63
CA ALA A 316 7.90 22.60 -27.51
C ALA A 316 9.07 21.70 -27.11
N VAL A 317 8.94 20.38 -27.16
CA VAL A 317 10.05 19.44 -26.89
C VAL A 317 11.12 19.48 -27.98
N VAL A 318 10.74 19.53 -29.25
CA VAL A 318 11.68 19.54 -30.38
C VAL A 318 12.49 20.83 -30.46
N VAL A 319 11.86 21.97 -30.18
CA VAL A 319 12.48 23.30 -30.36
C VAL A 319 13.31 23.74 -29.14
N SER A 320 13.35 22.95 -28.07
CA SER A 320 13.98 23.33 -26.81
C SER A 320 15.08 22.35 -26.37
N PRO A 321 15.93 22.71 -25.38
CA PRO A 321 16.91 21.81 -24.76
C PRO A 321 16.29 20.56 -24.12
N LEU A 322 14.96 20.46 -24.12
CA LEU A 322 14.24 19.28 -23.65
C LEU A 322 14.42 18.07 -24.59
N GLY A 323 14.70 18.27 -25.88
CA GLY A 323 14.97 17.18 -26.83
C GLY A 323 16.24 16.37 -26.48
N THR A 324 17.33 17.04 -26.09
CA THR A 324 18.58 16.37 -25.69
C THR A 324 18.42 15.60 -24.37
N ALA A 325 17.71 16.16 -23.40
CA ALA A 325 17.39 15.48 -22.14
C ALA A 325 16.55 14.20 -22.32
N VAL A 326 15.73 14.13 -23.37
CA VAL A 326 14.97 12.93 -23.76
C VAL A 326 15.90 11.88 -24.39
N ALA A 327 16.79 12.29 -25.29
CA ALA A 327 17.75 11.41 -25.96
C ALA A 327 18.72 10.73 -24.98
N ASP A 328 19.38 11.50 -24.10
CA ASP A 328 20.31 10.99 -23.09
C ASP A 328 19.68 9.91 -22.18
N ARG A 329 18.36 9.97 -22.03
CA ARG A 329 17.62 9.01 -21.21
C ARG A 329 17.29 7.76 -21.97
N LEU A 330 16.97 7.83 -23.25
CA LEU A 330 16.80 6.61 -24.05
C LEU A 330 18.10 5.78 -24.04
N ASP A 331 19.26 6.43 -24.00
CA ASP A 331 20.58 5.77 -24.06
C ASP A 331 21.09 5.20 -22.71
N GLY A 332 20.62 5.73 -21.56
CA GLY A 332 21.02 5.26 -20.22
C GLY A 332 20.40 3.90 -19.81
N HIS A 333 20.98 2.78 -20.25
CA HIS A 333 20.40 1.43 -20.14
C HIS A 333 20.66 0.67 -18.82
N ASN A 334 21.54 1.13 -17.92
CA ASN A 334 22.04 0.29 -16.82
C ASN A 334 21.13 0.16 -15.57
N SER A 335 20.13 1.03 -15.37
CA SER A 335 19.32 1.03 -14.12
C SER A 335 18.23 -0.07 -14.08
N ASN A 336 17.74 -0.55 -15.21
CA ASN A 336 16.60 -1.49 -15.25
C ASN A 336 17.00 -2.90 -14.81
N ALA A 337 18.21 -3.34 -15.17
CA ALA A 337 18.76 -4.63 -14.77
C ALA A 337 18.91 -4.76 -13.25
N GLY A 338 19.38 -3.68 -12.58
CA GLY A 338 19.48 -3.64 -11.12
C GLY A 338 18.13 -3.78 -10.42
N ARG A 339 17.08 -3.10 -10.92
CA ARG A 339 15.71 -3.22 -10.39
C ARG A 339 15.14 -4.63 -10.60
N ALA A 340 15.31 -5.20 -11.79
CA ALA A 340 14.84 -6.54 -12.10
C ALA A 340 15.51 -7.59 -11.19
N ARG A 341 16.83 -7.49 -10.99
CA ARG A 341 17.59 -8.38 -10.10
C ARG A 341 17.15 -8.24 -8.65
N LEU A 342 16.98 -7.02 -8.15
CA LEU A 342 16.51 -6.78 -6.78
C LEU A 342 15.10 -7.33 -6.55
N THR A 343 14.22 -7.18 -7.53
CA THR A 343 12.86 -7.75 -7.49
C THR A 343 12.91 -9.26 -7.45
N ALA A 344 13.73 -9.90 -8.29
CA ALA A 344 13.90 -11.36 -8.29
C ALA A 344 14.39 -11.87 -6.93
N THR A 345 15.44 -11.26 -6.36
CA THR A 345 15.97 -11.63 -5.04
C THR A 345 14.96 -11.37 -3.92
N SER A 346 14.14 -10.31 -4.02
CA SER A 346 13.08 -10.04 -3.04
C SER A 346 12.00 -11.12 -3.06
N ILE A 347 11.60 -11.60 -4.24
CA ILE A 347 10.61 -12.67 -4.41
C ILE A 347 11.16 -14.01 -3.93
N GLU A 348 12.38 -14.35 -4.34
CA GLU A 348 13.06 -15.57 -3.91
C GLU A 348 13.16 -15.64 -2.37
N GLY A 349 13.62 -14.55 -1.75
CA GLY A 349 13.66 -14.43 -0.29
C GLY A 349 12.28 -14.63 0.35
N LEU A 350 11.23 -14.02 -0.21
CA LEU A 350 9.86 -14.15 0.27
C LEU A 350 9.32 -15.58 0.15
N VAL A 351 9.55 -16.26 -0.97
CA VAL A 351 9.10 -17.64 -1.23
C VAL A 351 9.72 -18.60 -0.23
N HIS A 352 11.01 -18.42 0.09
CA HIS A 352 11.71 -19.27 1.03
C HIS A 352 11.46 -18.92 2.51
N SER A 353 10.99 -17.71 2.82
CA SER A 353 10.73 -17.29 4.20
C SER A 353 9.23 -17.32 4.58
N SER A 354 8.39 -16.56 3.87
CA SER A 354 7.00 -16.27 4.26
C SER A 354 6.14 -15.88 3.05
N PRO A 355 5.74 -16.84 2.19
CA PRO A 355 4.98 -16.53 0.97
C PRO A 355 3.55 -16.05 1.24
N VAL A 356 2.91 -16.51 2.32
CA VAL A 356 1.47 -16.26 2.57
C VAL A 356 1.23 -14.91 3.26
N VAL A 357 1.97 -14.62 4.34
CA VAL A 357 1.77 -13.42 5.18
C VAL A 357 2.88 -12.38 5.04
N GLY A 358 3.95 -12.71 4.31
CA GLY A 358 5.06 -11.79 4.05
C GLY A 358 6.02 -11.60 5.21
N ALA A 359 6.92 -10.62 5.07
CA ALA A 359 7.96 -10.30 6.04
C ALA A 359 7.57 -9.20 7.05
N GLY A 360 6.35 -8.66 6.96
CA GLY A 360 5.80 -7.58 7.80
C GLY A 360 6.40 -6.18 7.57
N ALA A 361 7.67 -6.10 7.19
CA ALA A 361 8.41 -4.87 6.88
C ALA A 361 9.47 -5.14 5.80
N THR A 362 10.01 -4.07 5.21
CA THR A 362 11.11 -4.15 4.25
C THR A 362 12.39 -4.71 4.90
N ARG A 363 13.33 -5.20 4.09
CA ARG A 363 14.60 -5.76 4.58
C ARG A 363 15.77 -5.14 3.82
N ARG A 364 16.85 -4.80 4.53
CA ARG A 364 18.07 -4.32 3.88
C ARG A 364 18.76 -5.51 3.18
N PRO A 365 19.11 -5.41 1.89
CA PRO A 365 19.89 -6.45 1.23
C PRO A 365 21.25 -6.60 1.91
N ALA A 366 21.77 -7.83 1.94
CA ALA A 366 23.14 -8.11 2.34
C ALA A 366 24.05 -7.95 1.11
N GLY A 367 24.90 -6.93 1.13
CA GLY A 367 25.77 -6.58 0.00
C GLY A 367 25.07 -5.83 -1.14
N GLY A 368 25.85 -5.55 -2.19
CA GLY A 368 25.41 -4.86 -3.40
C GLY A 368 25.39 -5.73 -4.64
N SER A 369 25.08 -5.15 -5.80
CA SER A 369 24.90 -5.89 -7.06
C SER A 369 26.18 -6.53 -7.60
N TYR A 370 27.34 -6.04 -7.17
CA TYR A 370 28.66 -6.43 -7.66
C TYR A 370 29.54 -7.08 -6.58
N SER A 371 29.25 -6.84 -5.30
CA SER A 371 30.02 -7.39 -4.18
C SER A 371 29.17 -7.57 -2.94
N ILE A 372 29.36 -8.67 -2.20
CA ILE A 372 28.71 -8.96 -0.92
C ILE A 372 29.11 -7.98 0.18
N ALA A 373 30.25 -7.29 0.04
CA ALA A 373 30.76 -6.30 1.00
C ALA A 373 30.38 -4.87 0.63
N ALA A 374 29.75 -4.65 -0.52
CA ALA A 374 29.39 -3.31 -0.97
C ALA A 374 28.44 -2.63 0.03
N GLY A 375 28.78 -1.41 0.40
CA GLY A 375 28.00 -0.52 1.26
C GLY A 375 28.00 0.90 0.71
N ASN A 376 27.18 1.77 1.30
CA ASN A 376 27.22 3.19 0.98
C ASN A 376 28.49 3.81 1.57
N SER A 377 29.26 4.54 0.76
CA SER A 377 30.44 5.30 1.17
C SER A 377 30.31 6.77 0.74
N THR A 378 31.25 7.60 1.17
CA THR A 378 31.35 9.00 0.69
C THR A 378 31.60 9.09 -0.81
N THR A 379 32.35 8.13 -1.35
CA THR A 379 32.67 8.03 -2.79
C THR A 379 31.57 7.37 -3.61
N CYS A 380 30.75 6.52 -2.99
CA CYS A 380 29.63 5.85 -3.65
C CYS A 380 28.42 5.73 -2.71
N PRO A 381 27.57 6.77 -2.61
CA PRO A 381 26.39 6.76 -1.75
C PRO A 381 25.29 5.80 -2.19
N THR A 382 25.37 5.27 -3.43
CA THR A 382 24.36 4.40 -4.06
C THR A 382 24.87 2.98 -4.29
N CYS A 383 26.02 2.61 -3.69
CA CYS A 383 26.61 1.29 -3.86
C CYS A 383 25.83 0.17 -3.14
N LEU A 384 25.07 0.51 -2.09
CA LEU A 384 24.12 -0.43 -1.50
C LEU A 384 22.76 -0.28 -2.19
N PRO A 385 22.17 -1.37 -2.72
CA PRO A 385 20.85 -1.32 -3.29
C PRO A 385 19.82 -0.96 -2.20
N PRO A 386 18.69 -0.34 -2.60
CA PRO A 386 17.63 -0.01 -1.66
C PRO A 386 17.01 -1.29 -1.06
N SER A 387 16.25 -1.13 0.02
CA SER A 387 15.70 -2.27 0.76
C SER A 387 14.74 -3.12 -0.08
N PHE A 388 14.70 -4.43 0.14
CA PHE A 388 13.70 -5.33 -0.44
C PHE A 388 12.29 -4.80 -0.15
N GLY A 389 11.45 -4.79 -1.19
CA GLY A 389 10.11 -4.23 -1.13
C GLY A 389 10.02 -2.71 -1.28
N THR A 390 11.07 -2.00 -1.73
CA THR A 390 11.04 -0.54 -2.01
C THR A 390 11.13 -0.20 -3.50
N GLN A 391 10.73 -1.13 -4.36
CA GLN A 391 10.77 -0.96 -5.83
C GLN A 391 9.45 -0.49 -6.43
N GLY A 392 8.49 -0.14 -5.57
CA GLY A 392 7.10 0.11 -5.94
C GLY A 392 6.11 -0.40 -4.91
N VAL A 393 4.91 0.17 -4.89
CA VAL A 393 3.80 -0.23 -4.01
C VAL A 393 3.49 -1.73 -4.13
N LEU A 394 3.47 -2.28 -5.34
CA LEU A 394 3.19 -3.69 -5.56
C LEU A 394 4.19 -4.58 -4.83
N TRP A 395 5.49 -4.28 -5.00
CA TRP A 395 6.57 -5.03 -4.38
C TRP A 395 6.60 -4.82 -2.86
N SER A 396 6.33 -3.61 -2.38
CA SER A 396 6.20 -3.32 -0.95
C SER A 396 5.09 -4.15 -0.34
N VAL A 397 3.89 -4.14 -0.93
CA VAL A 397 2.75 -4.88 -0.40
C VAL A 397 3.02 -6.38 -0.48
N LEU A 398 3.52 -6.89 -1.61
CA LEU A 398 3.87 -8.30 -1.78
C LEU A 398 4.92 -8.76 -0.77
N PHE A 399 5.98 -7.99 -0.58
CA PHE A 399 7.04 -8.35 0.36
C PHE A 399 6.58 -8.28 1.82
N THR A 400 5.75 -7.30 2.18
CA THR A 400 5.31 -7.09 3.57
C THR A 400 4.11 -7.94 3.97
N THR A 401 3.23 -8.30 3.03
CA THR A 401 1.96 -9.00 3.31
C THR A 401 1.83 -10.35 2.60
N GLY A 402 2.82 -10.75 1.81
CA GLY A 402 2.82 -12.00 1.05
C GLY A 402 1.95 -11.93 -0.21
N PHE A 403 1.86 -13.04 -0.93
CA PHE A 403 1.08 -13.14 -2.16
C PHE A 403 -0.41 -12.94 -1.92
N VAL A 404 -0.94 -13.43 -0.80
CA VAL A 404 -2.37 -13.30 -0.46
C VAL A 404 -2.72 -11.84 -0.14
N GLY A 405 -1.91 -11.17 0.68
CA GLY A 405 -2.10 -9.75 0.99
C GLY A 405 -2.01 -8.87 -0.27
N ALA A 406 -1.04 -9.11 -1.15
CA ALA A 406 -0.96 -8.42 -2.44
C ALA A 406 -2.17 -8.65 -3.33
N LEU A 407 -2.70 -9.87 -3.40
CA LEU A 407 -3.90 -10.20 -4.15
C LEU A 407 -5.14 -9.48 -3.59
N LEU A 408 -5.28 -9.40 -2.27
CA LEU A 408 -6.36 -8.64 -1.63
C LEU A 408 -6.25 -7.14 -1.92
N PHE A 409 -5.04 -6.58 -1.85
CA PHE A 409 -4.77 -5.17 -2.12
C PHE A 409 -5.08 -4.79 -3.57
N VAL A 410 -4.45 -5.46 -4.54
CA VAL A 410 -4.65 -5.19 -5.96
C VAL A 410 -6.08 -5.55 -6.37
N GLY A 411 -6.58 -6.69 -5.88
CA GLY A 411 -7.95 -7.16 -6.13
C GLY A 411 -9.01 -6.16 -5.67
N PHE A 412 -8.79 -5.44 -4.56
CA PHE A 412 -9.69 -4.37 -4.13
C PHE A 412 -9.82 -3.28 -5.20
N PHE A 413 -8.71 -2.66 -5.62
CA PHE A 413 -8.75 -1.56 -6.59
C PHE A 413 -9.23 -2.02 -7.98
N VAL A 414 -8.78 -3.18 -8.44
CA VAL A 414 -9.25 -3.77 -9.71
C VAL A 414 -10.75 -4.06 -9.66
N SER A 415 -11.27 -4.59 -8.54
CA SER A 415 -12.70 -4.85 -8.39
C SER A 415 -13.55 -3.57 -8.41
N VAL A 416 -13.04 -2.48 -7.82
CA VAL A 416 -13.71 -1.16 -7.87
C VAL A 416 -13.71 -0.65 -9.31
N LEU A 417 -12.55 -0.62 -9.97
CA LEU A 417 -12.44 -0.13 -11.34
C LEU A 417 -13.34 -0.94 -12.28
N TRP A 418 -13.34 -2.27 -12.15
CA TRP A 418 -14.18 -3.16 -12.96
C TRP A 418 -15.68 -2.93 -12.73
N ARG A 419 -16.11 -2.83 -11.47
CA ARG A 419 -17.52 -2.60 -11.11
C ARG A 419 -18.03 -1.28 -11.68
N HIS A 420 -17.22 -0.23 -11.58
CA HIS A 420 -17.61 1.13 -11.95
C HIS A 420 -17.21 1.50 -13.38
N ARG A 421 -16.62 0.60 -14.18
CA ARG A 421 -16.11 0.87 -15.55
C ARG A 421 -17.14 1.46 -16.52
N ARG A 422 -18.43 1.20 -16.27
CA ARG A 422 -19.54 1.68 -17.10
C ARG A 422 -20.01 3.09 -16.73
N GLN A 423 -19.61 3.63 -15.57
CA GLN A 423 -19.97 4.97 -15.16
C GLN A 423 -19.25 6.01 -16.03
N ARG A 424 -20.00 7.02 -16.51
CA ARG A 424 -19.52 8.01 -17.49
C ARG A 424 -19.60 9.45 -16.99
N ALA A 425 -20.15 9.72 -15.81
CA ALA A 425 -20.18 11.07 -15.27
C ALA A 425 -18.75 11.62 -15.15
N ALA A 426 -18.55 12.91 -15.39
CA ALA A 426 -17.21 13.48 -15.46
C ALA A 426 -16.41 13.33 -14.15
N ALA A 427 -17.08 13.35 -12.99
CA ALA A 427 -16.45 13.07 -11.69
C ALA A 427 -16.01 11.59 -11.56
N ASP A 428 -16.82 10.66 -12.08
CA ASP A 428 -16.53 9.22 -12.04
C ASP A 428 -15.38 8.89 -12.99
N ARG A 429 -15.30 9.58 -14.15
CA ARG A 429 -14.15 9.48 -15.06
C ARG A 429 -12.87 10.00 -14.42
N ALA A 430 -12.93 11.13 -13.71
CA ALA A 430 -11.77 11.63 -12.98
C ALA A 430 -11.29 10.62 -11.93
N ALA A 431 -12.21 10.03 -11.17
CA ALA A 431 -11.90 8.98 -10.21
C ALA A 431 -11.30 7.72 -10.87
N GLN A 432 -11.87 7.24 -11.97
CA GLN A 432 -11.34 6.09 -12.72
C GLN A 432 -9.93 6.34 -13.25
N LEU A 433 -9.65 7.52 -13.83
CA LEU A 433 -8.33 7.87 -14.34
C LEU A 433 -7.28 7.91 -13.22
N SER A 434 -7.64 8.43 -12.04
CA SER A 434 -6.78 8.42 -10.85
C SER A 434 -6.48 6.99 -10.37
N LEU A 435 -7.49 6.10 -10.36
CA LEU A 435 -7.29 4.66 -10.06
C LEU A 435 -6.39 3.97 -11.08
N VAL A 436 -6.58 4.24 -12.37
CA VAL A 436 -5.74 3.67 -13.44
C VAL A 436 -4.30 4.15 -13.30
N ALA A 437 -4.10 5.44 -13.04
CA ALA A 437 -2.76 6.00 -12.80
C ALA A 437 -2.07 5.25 -11.66
N PHE A 438 -2.74 5.13 -10.51
CA PHE A 438 -2.22 4.39 -9.37
C PHE A 438 -1.87 2.93 -9.71
N LEU A 439 -2.82 2.18 -10.27
CA LEU A 439 -2.60 0.76 -10.62
C LEU A 439 -1.47 0.55 -11.63
N ALA A 440 -1.38 1.40 -12.66
CA ALA A 440 -0.34 1.32 -13.67
C ALA A 440 1.06 1.62 -13.09
N THR A 441 1.12 2.49 -12.09
CA THR A 441 2.38 2.86 -11.42
C THR A 441 2.78 1.97 -10.25
N CYS A 442 1.87 1.16 -9.70
CA CYS A 442 2.15 0.28 -8.56
C CYS A 442 3.44 -0.55 -8.68
N PRO A 443 3.83 -1.08 -9.86
CA PRO A 443 5.08 -1.85 -10.00
C PRO A 443 6.36 -1.02 -10.00
N VAL A 444 6.27 0.32 -10.08
CA VAL A 444 7.43 1.20 -10.36
C VAL A 444 7.59 2.31 -9.32
N TYR A 445 6.49 2.83 -8.78
CA TYR A 445 6.48 3.93 -7.81
C TYR A 445 6.09 3.44 -6.42
N ASP A 446 6.79 3.99 -5.42
CA ASP A 446 6.59 3.66 -4.02
C ASP A 446 5.32 4.27 -3.44
N TRP A 447 5.01 3.82 -2.22
CA TRP A 447 3.85 4.27 -1.48
C TRP A 447 3.94 5.77 -1.15
N SER A 448 2.94 6.52 -1.58
CA SER A 448 2.77 7.94 -1.26
C SER A 448 1.41 8.17 -0.61
N ILE A 449 1.41 8.62 0.64
CA ILE A 449 0.16 8.87 1.39
C ILE A 449 -0.77 9.84 0.64
N PRO A 450 -0.28 11.01 0.13
CA PRO A 450 -1.13 11.93 -0.61
C PRO A 450 -1.82 11.30 -1.82
N THR A 451 -1.10 10.47 -2.58
CA THR A 451 -1.67 9.71 -3.71
C THR A 451 -2.73 8.74 -3.23
N VAL A 452 -2.44 7.91 -2.23
CA VAL A 452 -3.39 6.88 -1.80
C VAL A 452 -4.63 7.52 -1.17
N VAL A 453 -4.49 8.66 -0.50
CA VAL A 453 -5.64 9.47 -0.05
C VAL A 453 -6.49 9.93 -1.23
N ALA A 454 -5.88 10.44 -2.31
CA ALA A 454 -6.62 10.81 -3.52
C ALA A 454 -7.31 9.61 -4.17
N VAL A 455 -6.63 8.46 -4.27
CA VAL A 455 -7.19 7.23 -4.83
C VAL A 455 -8.31 6.68 -3.95
N MET A 456 -8.20 6.72 -2.63
CA MET A 456 -9.29 6.31 -1.72
C MET A 456 -10.46 7.29 -1.76
N ALA A 457 -10.21 8.59 -1.92
CA ALA A 457 -11.25 9.56 -2.20
C ALA A 457 -11.95 9.25 -3.55
N ALA A 458 -11.19 8.85 -4.58
CA ALA A 458 -11.70 8.40 -5.87
C ALA A 458 -12.61 7.17 -5.74
N VAL A 459 -12.16 6.14 -5.00
CA VAL A 459 -12.97 4.96 -4.68
C VAL A 459 -14.25 5.38 -3.95
N GLY A 460 -14.16 6.29 -2.97
CA GLY A 460 -15.31 6.79 -2.24
C GLY A 460 -16.31 7.54 -3.12
N LEU A 461 -15.82 8.35 -4.08
CA LEU A 461 -16.66 9.03 -5.08
C LEU A 461 -17.44 8.04 -5.95
N LEU A 462 -16.78 7.00 -6.45
CA LEU A 462 -17.40 5.95 -7.28
C LEU A 462 -18.44 5.16 -6.48
N ALA A 463 -18.12 4.84 -5.23
CA ALA A 463 -18.99 4.04 -4.38
C ALA A 463 -20.23 4.79 -3.88
N GLY A 464 -20.22 6.13 -3.87
CA GLY A 464 -21.37 6.96 -3.48
C GLY A 464 -22.67 6.65 -4.23
N GLY A 465 -22.58 6.12 -5.46
CA GLY A 465 -23.72 5.67 -6.25
C GLY A 465 -24.27 4.28 -5.92
N ASP A 466 -23.50 3.42 -5.24
CA ASP A 466 -23.75 1.98 -5.11
C ASP A 466 -23.80 1.49 -3.64
N VAL A 467 -24.15 2.37 -2.70
CA VAL A 467 -24.17 2.07 -1.26
C VAL A 467 -25.40 1.22 -0.88
N VAL A 468 -25.17 0.09 -0.20
CA VAL A 468 -26.24 -0.73 0.39
C VAL A 468 -26.81 0.00 1.62
N SER A 469 -28.13 0.16 1.71
CA SER A 469 -28.78 0.76 2.88
C SER A 469 -28.42 -0.03 4.15
N SER A 470 -28.03 0.71 5.19
CA SER A 470 -27.47 0.19 6.42
C SER A 470 -28.50 -0.61 7.22
N ARG A 471 -28.33 -1.94 7.29
CA ARG A 471 -28.79 -2.73 8.44
C ARG A 471 -27.83 -2.53 9.62
N PRO A 472 -28.27 -2.55 10.88
CA PRO A 472 -27.38 -2.48 12.04
C PRO A 472 -26.41 -3.69 12.04
N VAL A 473 -25.12 -3.41 11.85
CA VAL A 473 -24.03 -4.40 11.64
C VAL A 473 -23.60 -5.11 12.92
N VAL A 474 -24.00 -4.61 14.09
CA VAL A 474 -23.53 -5.15 15.39
C VAL A 474 -23.94 -6.61 15.60
N ARG A 475 -25.08 -7.05 15.02
CA ARG A 475 -25.62 -8.40 15.25
C ARG A 475 -25.04 -9.52 14.36
N PRO A 476 -24.75 -9.34 13.05
CA PRO A 476 -24.10 -10.37 12.23
C PRO A 476 -22.60 -10.53 12.51
N ALA A 477 -21.90 -9.48 12.96
CA ALA A 477 -20.46 -9.56 13.24
C ALA A 477 -20.15 -10.51 14.40
N ALA A 478 -20.91 -10.47 15.50
CA ALA A 478 -20.73 -11.35 16.65
C ALA A 478 -20.86 -12.84 16.30
N ARG A 479 -21.73 -13.19 15.34
CA ARG A 479 -21.89 -14.58 14.86
C ARG A 479 -20.70 -15.09 14.05
N LEU A 480 -19.90 -14.19 13.50
CA LEU A 480 -18.70 -14.52 12.72
C LEU A 480 -17.42 -14.51 13.57
N VAL A 481 -17.42 -13.87 14.75
CA VAL A 481 -16.22 -13.80 15.62
C VAL A 481 -15.79 -15.20 16.06
N LEU A 482 -16.70 -16.00 16.63
CA LEU A 482 -16.38 -17.34 17.13
C LEU A 482 -15.86 -18.27 16.01
N PRO A 483 -16.53 -18.44 14.85
CA PRO A 483 -16.01 -19.29 13.79
C PRO A 483 -14.69 -18.77 13.22
N VAL A 484 -14.48 -17.45 13.10
CA VAL A 484 -13.19 -16.87 12.66
C VAL A 484 -12.07 -17.19 13.66
N MET A 485 -12.33 -17.07 14.96
CA MET A 485 -11.36 -17.41 16.00
C MET A 485 -11.05 -18.90 16.01
N VAL A 486 -12.06 -19.76 15.87
CA VAL A 486 -11.90 -21.22 15.88
C VAL A 486 -11.14 -21.71 14.65
N THR A 487 -11.48 -21.27 13.45
CA THR A 487 -10.77 -21.67 12.22
C THR A 487 -9.37 -21.05 12.14
N GLY A 488 -9.18 -19.84 12.66
CA GLY A 488 -7.87 -19.23 12.83
C GLY A 488 -7.00 -20.04 13.80
N ALA A 489 -7.54 -20.43 14.95
CA ALA A 489 -6.83 -21.28 15.92
C ALA A 489 -6.53 -22.67 15.35
N LEU A 490 -7.49 -23.32 14.68
CA LEU A 490 -7.30 -24.61 14.02
C LEU A 490 -6.26 -24.53 12.90
N GLY A 491 -6.33 -23.50 12.05
CA GLY A 491 -5.34 -23.26 11.00
C GLY A 491 -3.94 -23.03 11.58
N GLY A 492 -3.85 -22.27 12.67
CA GLY A 492 -2.60 -22.08 13.41
C GLY A 492 -2.05 -23.37 14.03
N LEU A 493 -2.91 -24.21 14.62
CA LEU A 493 -2.56 -25.50 15.23
C LEU A 493 -2.11 -26.54 14.18
N VAL A 494 -2.83 -26.65 13.06
CA VAL A 494 -2.44 -27.53 11.94
C VAL A 494 -1.09 -27.09 11.40
N ALA A 495 -0.91 -25.79 11.16
CA ALA A 495 0.36 -25.26 10.69
C ALA A 495 1.49 -25.40 11.73
N PHE A 496 1.18 -25.34 13.02
CA PHE A 496 2.13 -25.65 14.10
C PHE A 496 2.61 -27.11 14.02
N GLY A 497 1.69 -28.06 13.84
CA GLY A 497 2.01 -29.48 13.70
C GLY A 497 2.81 -29.81 12.43
N LEU A 498 2.56 -29.08 11.35
CA LEU A 498 3.32 -29.20 10.09
C LEU A 498 4.67 -28.47 10.12
N ALA A 499 4.85 -27.52 11.04
CA ALA A 499 6.10 -26.80 11.16
C ALA A 499 7.14 -27.67 11.85
N GLY A 500 8.23 -27.99 11.13
CA GLY A 500 9.38 -28.73 11.66
C GLY A 500 9.98 -28.12 12.93
N GLY A 501 10.95 -28.82 13.53
CA GLY A 501 11.66 -28.41 14.76
C GLY A 501 12.14 -26.96 14.80
N THR A 502 12.43 -26.44 16.00
CA THR A 502 13.16 -25.18 16.14
C THR A 502 14.52 -25.29 15.47
N THR A 503 14.91 -24.25 14.74
CA THR A 503 16.21 -24.18 14.07
C THR A 503 17.06 -23.12 14.73
N TYR A 504 18.26 -23.49 15.09
CA TYR A 504 19.28 -22.61 15.65
C TYR A 504 20.19 -22.16 14.51
N THR A 505 20.59 -20.90 14.54
CA THR A 505 21.59 -20.39 13.62
C THR A 505 22.77 -19.84 14.37
N ALA A 506 23.97 -20.19 13.92
CA ALA A 506 25.20 -19.61 14.43
C ALA A 506 25.92 -18.88 13.30
N THR A 507 26.44 -17.69 13.62
CA THR A 507 27.19 -16.86 12.68
C THR A 507 28.61 -16.70 13.20
N ALA A 508 29.59 -17.12 12.41
CA ALA A 508 31.00 -16.87 12.65
C ALA A 508 31.44 -15.65 11.84
N SER A 509 32.01 -14.65 12.51
CA SER A 509 32.59 -13.47 11.89
C SER A 509 34.07 -13.72 11.62
N VAL A 510 34.48 -13.66 10.35
CA VAL A 510 35.84 -13.93 9.88
C VAL A 510 36.41 -12.66 9.29
N TYR A 511 37.45 -12.11 9.92
CA TYR A 511 38.20 -10.99 9.38
C TYR A 511 39.26 -11.50 8.39
N LEU A 512 39.23 -10.96 7.16
CA LEU A 512 40.10 -11.33 6.06
C LEU A 512 40.93 -10.10 5.64
N PRO A 513 42.18 -9.93 6.07
CA PRO A 513 42.97 -8.74 5.75
C PRO A 513 43.18 -8.59 4.23
N ASP A 514 43.56 -7.38 3.80
CA ASP A 514 44.02 -7.15 2.43
C ASP A 514 45.44 -7.72 2.29
N THR A 515 45.60 -8.65 1.36
CA THR A 515 46.88 -9.29 1.06
C THR A 515 47.47 -8.62 -0.17
N THR A 516 48.28 -7.59 0.04
CA THR A 516 49.13 -7.04 -1.03
C THR A 516 50.45 -7.81 -1.00
N ALA A 517 50.76 -8.53 -2.07
CA ALA A 517 52.08 -9.13 -2.24
C ALA A 517 53.12 -8.01 -2.44
N ALA A 518 54.30 -8.13 -1.83
CA ALA A 518 55.40 -7.19 -2.02
C ALA A 518 55.95 -7.36 -3.45
N GLY A 519 55.38 -6.60 -4.39
CA GLY A 519 55.68 -6.70 -5.82
C GLY A 519 54.60 -6.16 -6.76
N GLY A 520 53.48 -5.67 -6.23
CA GLY A 520 52.45 -5.00 -7.03
C GLY A 520 51.51 -5.92 -7.82
N ALA A 521 51.74 -7.24 -7.79
CA ALA A 521 50.75 -8.21 -8.25
C ALA A 521 49.63 -8.31 -7.20
N THR A 522 48.58 -7.50 -7.35
CA THR A 522 47.32 -7.71 -6.65
C THR A 522 46.76 -9.05 -7.13
N ILE A 523 46.78 -10.06 -6.26
CA ILE A 523 45.90 -11.21 -6.46
C ILE A 523 44.49 -10.64 -6.39
N ASP A 524 43.63 -10.95 -7.36
CA ASP A 524 42.19 -10.64 -7.35
C ASP A 524 41.46 -11.42 -6.23
N GLN A 525 41.96 -11.36 -4.99
CA GLN A 525 41.35 -11.91 -3.78
C GLN A 525 40.31 -10.93 -3.26
N THR A 526 39.19 -10.88 -3.98
CA THR A 526 37.99 -10.20 -3.51
C THR A 526 37.35 -10.99 -2.38
N LEU A 527 36.67 -10.30 -1.47
CA LEU A 527 35.89 -10.94 -0.42
C LEU A 527 34.80 -11.87 -1.01
N ASP A 528 34.34 -11.56 -2.22
CA ASP A 528 33.39 -12.37 -2.99
C ASP A 528 33.97 -13.73 -3.40
N ASN A 529 35.23 -13.78 -3.84
CA ASN A 529 35.90 -15.03 -4.18
C ASN A 529 36.08 -15.93 -2.95
N GLU A 530 36.46 -15.34 -1.81
CA GLU A 530 36.58 -16.05 -0.54
C GLU A 530 35.21 -16.56 -0.03
N ALA A 531 34.15 -15.80 -0.25
CA ALA A 531 32.79 -16.24 0.09
C ALA A 531 32.34 -17.45 -0.73
N GLN A 532 32.70 -17.52 -2.02
CA GLN A 532 32.39 -18.68 -2.86
C GLN A 532 33.08 -19.95 -2.35
N TYR A 533 34.29 -19.84 -1.79
CA TYR A 533 35.02 -20.99 -1.24
C TYR A 533 34.28 -21.68 -0.09
N VAL A 534 33.49 -20.92 0.71
CA VAL A 534 32.69 -21.48 1.80
C VAL A 534 31.63 -22.48 1.28
N HIS A 535 31.20 -22.34 0.03
CA HIS A 535 30.27 -23.28 -0.62
C HIS A 535 30.96 -24.51 -1.23
N SER A 536 32.29 -24.63 -1.12
CA SER A 536 33.05 -25.75 -1.67
C SER A 536 32.71 -27.10 -1.00
N GLN A 537 32.96 -28.19 -1.73
CA GLN A 537 32.81 -29.54 -1.16
C GLN A 537 33.74 -29.77 0.03
N THR A 538 34.93 -29.16 0.04
CA THR A 538 35.90 -29.26 1.14
C THR A 538 35.31 -28.77 2.45
N VAL A 539 34.73 -27.55 2.43
CA VAL A 539 34.08 -26.97 3.61
C VAL A 539 32.85 -27.80 4.01
N SER A 540 32.02 -28.19 3.05
CA SER A 540 30.82 -29.01 3.31
C SER A 540 31.15 -30.35 3.98
N ARG A 541 32.19 -31.07 3.51
CA ARG A 541 32.65 -32.33 4.11
C ARG A 541 33.22 -32.13 5.51
N ALA A 542 34.03 -31.08 5.71
CA ALA A 542 34.63 -30.78 7.00
C ALA A 542 33.58 -30.39 8.06
N VAL A 543 32.54 -29.66 7.65
CA VAL A 543 31.39 -29.34 8.51
C VAL A 543 30.60 -30.61 8.83
N ALA A 544 30.30 -31.45 7.83
CA ALA A 544 29.57 -32.70 8.05
C ALA A 544 30.30 -33.65 9.00
N ALA A 545 31.63 -33.71 8.93
CA ALA A 545 32.45 -34.48 9.87
C ALA A 545 32.38 -33.92 11.30
N ALA A 546 32.38 -32.59 11.47
CA ALA A 546 32.34 -31.95 12.79
C ALA A 546 30.96 -32.02 13.47
N THR A 547 29.87 -32.05 12.69
CA THR A 547 28.50 -32.08 13.22
C THR A 547 27.88 -33.48 13.22
N GLY A 548 28.55 -34.46 12.61
CA GLY A 548 28.05 -35.81 12.39
C GLY A 548 26.87 -35.90 11.41
N HIS A 549 26.51 -34.81 10.73
CA HIS A 549 25.35 -34.73 9.84
C HIS A 549 25.65 -33.83 8.65
N ARG A 550 25.21 -34.21 7.45
CA ARG A 550 25.20 -33.25 6.34
C ARG A 550 24.17 -32.15 6.62
N PRO A 551 24.56 -30.86 6.59
CA PRO A 551 23.63 -29.78 6.83
C PRO A 551 22.51 -29.81 5.76
N VAL A 552 21.26 -29.68 6.22
CA VAL A 552 20.05 -29.74 5.36
C VAL A 552 20.02 -28.59 4.35
N THR A 553 20.62 -27.46 4.70
CA THR A 553 20.80 -26.28 3.87
C THR A 553 22.26 -25.87 3.86
N GLY A 554 22.77 -25.42 2.71
CA GLY A 554 24.13 -24.90 2.62
C GLY A 554 24.37 -23.67 3.52
N PRO A 555 25.64 -23.29 3.75
CA PRO A 555 25.97 -22.06 4.45
C PRO A 555 25.31 -20.84 3.80
N VAL A 556 24.90 -19.87 4.60
CA VAL A 556 24.60 -18.52 4.11
C VAL A 556 25.80 -17.64 4.41
N VAL A 557 26.38 -17.04 3.38
CA VAL A 557 27.56 -16.20 3.50
C VAL A 557 27.19 -14.78 3.10
N THR A 558 27.50 -13.83 3.97
CA THR A 558 27.35 -12.40 3.71
C THR A 558 28.59 -11.67 4.20
N ALA A 559 28.69 -10.37 3.98
CA ALA A 559 29.75 -9.56 4.58
C ALA A 559 29.17 -8.34 5.29
N GLN A 560 29.90 -7.81 6.26
CA GLN A 560 29.55 -6.52 6.84
C GLN A 560 29.89 -5.42 5.81
N PRO A 561 28.95 -4.48 5.54
CA PRO A 561 29.17 -3.45 4.53
C PRO A 561 30.41 -2.60 4.81
N ASN A 562 31.17 -2.27 3.76
CA ASN A 562 32.41 -1.49 3.83
C ASN A 562 33.44 -2.07 4.81
N SER A 563 33.46 -3.39 4.97
CA SER A 563 34.44 -4.05 5.83
C SER A 563 34.95 -5.35 5.20
N ARG A 564 36.04 -5.85 5.77
CA ARG A 564 36.67 -7.13 5.41
C ARG A 564 36.21 -8.27 6.33
N ILE A 565 35.01 -8.16 6.88
CA ILE A 565 34.44 -9.16 7.79
C ILE A 565 33.40 -9.98 7.03
N LEU A 566 33.75 -11.24 6.78
CA LEU A 566 32.85 -12.25 6.24
C LEU A 566 32.01 -12.86 7.37
N LEU A 567 30.71 -13.00 7.14
CA LEU A 567 29.75 -13.58 8.07
C LEU A 567 29.33 -14.94 7.52
N VAL A 568 29.82 -16.01 8.13
CA VAL A 568 29.52 -17.39 7.74
C VAL A 568 28.46 -17.96 8.68
N ARG A 569 27.28 -18.26 8.15
CA ARG A 569 26.14 -18.72 8.96
C ARG A 569 25.67 -20.11 8.57
N TYR A 570 25.42 -20.92 9.59
CA TYR A 570 24.82 -22.25 9.47
C TYR A 570 23.54 -22.37 10.31
N ALA A 571 22.56 -23.09 9.77
CA ALA A 571 21.33 -23.45 10.46
C ALA A 571 21.34 -24.95 10.81
N ALA A 572 21.00 -25.29 12.05
CA ALA A 572 20.90 -26.67 12.53
C ALA A 572 19.74 -26.82 13.53
N PRO A 573 19.22 -28.04 13.76
CA PRO A 573 18.15 -28.28 14.75
C PRO A 573 18.60 -28.12 16.20
N ASP A 574 19.90 -28.00 16.45
CA ASP A 574 20.52 -27.84 17.76
C ASP A 574 21.54 -26.69 17.76
N ALA A 575 21.62 -25.96 18.88
CA ALA A 575 22.47 -24.79 19.04
C ALA A 575 23.96 -25.15 18.94
N ALA A 576 24.38 -26.22 19.63
CA ALA A 576 25.77 -26.66 19.64
C ALA A 576 26.22 -27.11 18.24
N ARG A 577 25.35 -27.82 17.51
CA ARG A 577 25.61 -28.19 16.10
C ARG A 577 25.72 -26.98 15.18
N ALA A 578 24.85 -25.97 15.32
CA ALA A 578 24.92 -24.77 14.51
C ALA A 578 26.26 -24.04 14.75
N GLU A 579 26.65 -23.92 16.01
CA GLU A 579 27.91 -23.30 16.42
C GLU A 579 29.12 -24.05 15.87
N ALA A 580 29.17 -25.37 16.08
CA ALA A 580 30.23 -26.23 15.57
C ALA A 580 30.35 -26.14 14.04
N ALA A 581 29.23 -26.11 13.32
CA ALA A 581 29.21 -25.96 11.87
C ALA A 581 29.83 -24.63 11.43
N SER A 582 29.34 -23.50 11.97
CA SER A 582 29.82 -22.17 11.60
C SER A 582 31.30 -21.96 11.93
N ARG A 583 31.73 -22.41 13.12
CA ARG A 583 33.11 -22.31 13.57
C ARG A 583 34.03 -23.19 12.72
N ARG A 584 33.61 -24.41 12.38
CA ARG A 584 34.40 -25.31 11.54
C ARG A 584 34.55 -24.78 10.12
N ALA A 585 33.47 -24.25 9.53
CA ALA A 585 33.53 -23.65 8.21
C ALA A 585 34.49 -22.46 8.18
N ALA A 586 34.41 -21.57 9.17
CA ALA A 586 35.34 -20.44 9.32
C ALA A 586 36.79 -20.91 9.48
N ALA A 587 37.04 -21.94 10.29
CA ALA A 587 38.38 -22.49 10.49
C ALA A 587 38.97 -23.10 9.20
N VAL A 588 38.17 -23.82 8.41
CA VAL A 588 38.61 -24.42 7.15
C VAL A 588 38.89 -23.34 6.10
N LEU A 589 38.05 -22.30 6.02
CA LEU A 589 38.30 -21.14 5.17
C LEU A 589 39.65 -20.47 5.52
N LEU A 590 39.90 -20.22 6.81
CA LEU A 590 41.15 -19.60 7.24
C LEU A 590 42.37 -20.48 7.01
N ALA A 591 42.26 -21.80 7.22
CA ALA A 591 43.34 -22.74 6.97
C ALA A 591 43.70 -22.81 5.48
N ASP A 592 42.70 -22.82 4.61
CA ASP A 592 42.89 -22.82 3.16
C ASP A 592 43.51 -21.51 2.67
N LEU A 593 43.02 -20.36 3.14
CA LEU A 593 43.60 -19.06 2.85
C LEU A 593 45.06 -19.00 3.29
N THR A 594 45.35 -19.40 4.53
CA THR A 594 46.72 -19.42 5.06
C THR A 594 47.62 -20.32 4.22
N GLY A 595 47.12 -21.47 3.77
CA GLY A 595 47.85 -22.39 2.89
C GLY A 595 48.05 -21.86 1.46
N ARG A 596 47.12 -21.03 0.92
CA ARG A 596 47.32 -20.32 -0.35
C ARG A 596 48.38 -19.23 -0.20
N LEU A 597 48.23 -18.37 0.80
CA LEU A 597 49.17 -17.28 1.06
C LEU A 597 50.60 -17.80 1.29
N GLU A 598 50.76 -18.88 2.04
CA GLU A 598 52.08 -19.48 2.28
C GLU A 598 52.69 -20.11 1.03
N ARG A 599 51.87 -20.67 0.12
CA ARG A 599 52.34 -21.17 -1.18
C ARG A 599 52.79 -20.02 -2.09
N ASP A 600 51.97 -18.98 -2.18
CA ASP A 600 52.27 -17.81 -2.99
C ASP A 600 53.54 -17.11 -2.47
N ARG A 601 53.66 -16.94 -1.15
CA ARG A 601 54.86 -16.41 -0.49
C ARG A 601 56.11 -17.20 -0.85
N ARG A 602 56.06 -18.54 -0.85
CA ARG A 602 57.19 -19.40 -1.24
C ARG A 602 57.55 -19.24 -2.72
N ILE A 603 56.56 -19.11 -3.59
CA ILE A 603 56.78 -18.90 -5.03
C ILE A 603 57.41 -17.53 -5.27
N THR A 604 56.87 -16.47 -4.67
CA THR A 604 57.40 -15.10 -4.75
C THR A 604 58.81 -15.03 -4.18
N GLU A 605 59.06 -15.62 -3.01
CA GLU A 605 60.40 -15.67 -2.43
C GLU A 605 61.39 -16.42 -3.34
N ALA A 606 60.98 -17.55 -3.93
CA ALA A 606 61.82 -18.28 -4.88
C ALA A 606 62.14 -17.44 -6.13
N LEU A 607 61.16 -16.72 -6.66
CA LEU A 607 61.32 -15.82 -7.81
C LEU A 607 62.27 -14.65 -7.47
N LEU A 608 62.05 -13.98 -6.34
CA LEU A 608 62.91 -12.89 -5.87
C LEU A 608 64.34 -13.36 -5.64
N ARG A 609 64.53 -14.56 -5.06
CA ARG A 609 65.86 -15.18 -4.89
C ARG A 609 66.52 -15.46 -6.24
N GLN A 610 65.76 -15.94 -7.23
CA GLN A 610 66.29 -16.16 -8.57
C GLN A 610 66.71 -14.85 -9.24
N GLN A 611 65.88 -13.81 -9.17
CA GLN A 611 66.19 -12.48 -9.72
C GLN A 611 67.42 -11.86 -9.04
N ALA A 612 67.53 -11.96 -7.72
CA ALA A 612 68.69 -11.47 -6.97
C ALA A 612 69.98 -12.21 -7.39
N ARG A 613 69.92 -13.53 -7.62
CA ARG A 613 71.07 -14.31 -8.13
C ARG A 613 71.47 -13.86 -9.54
N THR A 614 70.51 -13.62 -10.42
CA THR A 614 70.78 -13.13 -11.78
C THR A 614 71.43 -11.75 -11.75
N ALA A 615 70.91 -10.82 -10.94
CA ALA A 615 71.49 -9.49 -10.77
C ALA A 615 72.90 -9.53 -10.17
N ALA A 616 73.13 -10.38 -9.16
CA ALA A 616 74.47 -10.60 -8.61
C ALA A 616 75.44 -11.17 -9.65
N GLY A 617 74.99 -12.12 -10.48
CA GLY A 617 75.78 -12.64 -11.60
C GLY A 617 76.17 -11.57 -12.61
N GLN A 618 75.26 -10.64 -12.94
CA GLN A 618 75.55 -9.50 -13.80
C GLN A 618 76.62 -8.58 -13.20
N ILE A 619 76.61 -8.35 -11.87
CA ILE A 619 77.66 -7.58 -11.20
C ILE A 619 79.01 -8.29 -11.35
N THR A 620 79.07 -9.61 -11.18
CA THR A 620 80.30 -10.38 -11.38
C THR A 620 80.82 -10.26 -12.81
N THR A 621 79.95 -10.43 -13.81
CA THR A 621 80.33 -10.27 -15.22
C THR A 621 80.81 -8.84 -15.53
N LEU A 622 80.15 -7.82 -14.98
CA LEU A 622 80.59 -6.43 -15.11
C LEU A 622 81.95 -6.17 -14.45
N ASN A 623 82.25 -6.83 -13.32
CA ASN A 623 83.56 -6.76 -12.66
C ASN A 623 84.65 -7.42 -13.52
N ASP A 624 84.37 -8.59 -14.12
CA ASP A 624 85.31 -9.29 -14.98
C ASP A 624 85.64 -8.48 -16.25
N ILE A 625 84.63 -7.84 -16.86
CA ILE A 625 84.81 -6.94 -18.02
C ILE A 625 85.62 -5.69 -17.62
N GLY A 626 85.38 -5.13 -16.43
CA GLY A 626 86.14 -3.99 -15.91
C GLY A 626 87.61 -4.33 -15.61
N GLY A 627 87.91 -5.57 -15.23
CA GLY A 627 89.27 -6.06 -14.98
C GLY A 627 90.11 -6.29 -16.25
N LEU A 628 89.47 -6.43 -17.42
CA LEU A 628 90.13 -6.64 -18.72
C LEU A 628 90.70 -5.36 -19.36
N GLY A 629 90.61 -4.20 -18.69
CA GLY A 629 91.30 -2.97 -19.11
C GLY A 629 90.77 -2.33 -20.40
N VAL A 630 89.53 -2.61 -20.80
CA VAL A 630 88.94 -2.04 -22.03
C VAL A 630 88.67 -0.53 -21.84
N PRO A 631 89.23 0.35 -22.69
CA PRO A 631 89.06 1.80 -22.55
C PRO A 631 87.65 2.26 -22.93
N GLY A 632 86.83 2.58 -21.91
CA GLY A 632 85.44 3.06 -22.03
C GLY A 632 84.63 3.05 -20.71
N SER A 633 85.32 3.11 -19.56
CA SER A 633 84.87 2.70 -18.22
C SER A 633 83.76 3.52 -17.55
N SER A 634 83.30 4.63 -18.14
CA SER A 634 82.18 5.41 -17.58
C SER A 634 80.84 4.70 -17.71
N TYR A 635 80.63 3.94 -18.81
CA TYR A 635 79.38 3.21 -19.07
C TYR A 635 79.19 2.01 -18.14
N SER A 636 80.26 1.32 -17.76
CA SER A 636 80.21 0.14 -16.88
C SER A 636 79.92 0.51 -15.42
N LEU A 637 80.39 1.67 -14.95
CA LEU A 637 80.10 2.18 -13.60
C LEU A 637 78.63 2.55 -13.42
N VAL A 638 78.02 3.22 -14.41
CA VAL A 638 76.60 3.57 -14.38
C VAL A 638 75.74 2.31 -14.40
N GLN A 639 76.03 1.36 -15.30
CA GLN A 639 75.34 0.06 -15.35
C GLN A 639 75.47 -0.71 -14.04
N ARG A 640 76.67 -0.76 -13.44
CA ARG A 640 76.90 -1.39 -12.14
C ARG A 640 76.08 -0.73 -11.03
N SER A 641 76.06 0.60 -10.96
CA SER A 641 75.28 1.32 -9.95
C SER A 641 73.76 1.05 -10.08
N ALA A 642 73.27 0.89 -11.32
CA ALA A 642 71.88 0.54 -11.59
C ALA A 642 71.55 -0.89 -11.12
N VAL A 643 72.42 -1.87 -11.41
CA VAL A 643 72.21 -3.27 -10.98
C VAL A 643 72.33 -3.41 -9.45
N ILE A 644 73.23 -2.68 -8.80
CA ILE A 644 73.32 -2.64 -7.33
C ILE A 644 72.04 -2.07 -6.71
N SER A 645 71.53 -0.97 -7.29
CA SER A 645 70.27 -0.37 -6.83
C SER A 645 69.09 -1.33 -7.00
N GLN A 646 69.06 -2.07 -8.11
CA GLN A 646 68.07 -3.12 -8.36
C GLN A 646 68.19 -4.27 -7.35
N LEU A 647 69.40 -4.72 -7.04
CA LEU A 647 69.63 -5.78 -6.04
C LEU A 647 69.13 -5.35 -4.65
N TYR A 648 69.42 -4.10 -4.26
CA TYR A 648 68.93 -3.54 -3.00
C TYR A 648 67.40 -3.49 -2.94
N GLN A 649 66.74 -3.09 -4.04
CA GLN A 649 65.28 -3.11 -4.14
C GLN A 649 64.70 -4.53 -4.04
N LEU A 650 65.35 -5.54 -4.66
CA LEU A 650 64.93 -6.93 -4.58
C LEU A 650 65.08 -7.50 -3.16
N GLU A 651 66.16 -7.17 -2.46
CA GLU A 651 66.37 -7.58 -1.06
C GLU A 651 65.37 -6.90 -0.12
N GLN A 652 65.08 -5.62 -0.34
CA GLN A 652 64.05 -4.90 0.40
C GLN A 652 62.66 -5.50 0.17
N SER A 653 62.32 -5.85 -1.08
CA SER A 653 61.05 -6.51 -1.43
C SER A 653 60.93 -7.88 -0.78
N ARG A 654 62.02 -8.67 -0.80
CA ARG A 654 62.10 -9.97 -0.12
C ARG A 654 61.94 -9.85 1.39
N SER A 655 62.57 -8.85 2.01
CA SER A 655 62.48 -8.62 3.45
C SER A 655 61.08 -8.17 3.86
N ALA A 656 60.44 -7.33 3.05
CA ALA A 656 59.04 -6.97 3.23
C ALA A 656 58.13 -8.21 3.17
N GLU A 657 58.31 -9.08 2.18
CA GLU A 657 57.53 -10.32 2.01
C GLU A 657 57.68 -11.31 3.19
N LEU A 658 58.85 -11.31 3.85
CA LEU A 658 59.09 -12.11 5.06
C LEU A 658 58.35 -11.56 6.30
N THR A 659 57.97 -10.28 6.29
CA THR A 659 57.28 -9.61 7.40
C THR A 659 55.76 -9.48 7.19
N THR A 660 55.25 -9.61 5.97
CA THR A 660 53.82 -9.57 5.65
C THR A 660 53.16 -10.92 5.95
N GLY A 661 52.75 -11.12 7.21
CA GLY A 661 52.19 -12.39 7.68
C GLY A 661 50.93 -12.22 8.53
N VAL A 662 49.91 -11.51 8.03
CA VAL A 662 48.62 -11.45 8.74
C VAL A 662 47.66 -12.47 8.15
N SER A 663 47.56 -13.63 8.79
CA SER A 663 46.45 -14.56 8.54
C SER A 663 45.15 -13.96 9.08
N GLY A 664 44.04 -14.16 8.37
CA GLY A 664 42.72 -13.78 8.88
C GLY A 664 42.40 -14.43 10.22
N ARG A 665 41.43 -13.88 10.95
CA ARG A 665 41.02 -14.41 12.28
C ARG A 665 39.50 -14.46 12.43
N VAL A 666 39.02 -15.41 13.22
CA VAL A 666 37.63 -15.42 13.67
C VAL A 666 37.49 -14.38 14.79
N THR A 667 36.68 -13.35 14.58
CA THR A 667 36.50 -12.23 15.51
C THR A 667 35.36 -12.45 16.51
N GLY A 668 34.46 -13.39 16.23
CA GLY A 668 33.40 -13.78 17.14
C GLY A 668 32.48 -14.85 16.56
N VAL A 669 31.81 -15.59 17.44
CA VAL A 669 30.74 -16.53 17.07
C VAL A 669 29.52 -16.20 17.91
N ALA A 670 28.42 -15.86 17.26
CA ALA A 670 27.15 -15.58 17.93
C ALA A 670 26.13 -16.67 17.55
N THR A 671 25.51 -17.26 18.56
CA THR A 671 24.43 -18.23 18.42
C THR A 671 23.09 -17.54 18.69
N GLY A 672 22.14 -17.72 17.78
CA GLY A 672 20.78 -17.18 17.89
C GLY A 672 19.76 -18.27 17.67
N VAL A 673 18.67 -18.23 18.45
CA VAL A 673 17.50 -19.08 18.22
C VAL A 673 16.64 -18.39 17.16
N LEU A 674 16.39 -19.06 16.04
CA LEU A 674 15.48 -18.56 15.02
C LEU A 674 14.22 -19.43 15.02
N PRO A 675 13.13 -19.03 15.71
CA PRO A 675 11.82 -19.70 15.62
C PRO A 675 11.15 -19.38 14.26
N GLN A 676 11.87 -19.46 13.16
CA GLN A 676 11.50 -18.76 11.93
C GLN A 676 10.48 -19.50 11.06
N ARG A 677 10.62 -20.82 10.93
CA ARG A 677 9.59 -21.60 10.22
C ARG A 677 8.31 -21.66 11.02
N ARG A 678 8.37 -22.07 12.30
CA ARG A 678 7.19 -22.26 13.15
C ARG A 678 6.30 -21.03 13.24
N GLN A 679 6.84 -19.87 13.59
CA GLN A 679 6.05 -18.65 13.72
C GLN A 679 5.35 -18.27 12.40
N THR A 680 6.09 -18.33 11.29
CA THR A 680 5.55 -18.02 9.97
C THR A 680 4.45 -18.99 9.55
N PHE A 681 4.63 -20.30 9.78
CA PHE A 681 3.61 -21.31 9.50
C PHE A 681 2.35 -21.08 10.33
N VAL A 682 2.49 -20.88 11.65
CA VAL A 682 1.35 -20.63 12.56
C VAL A 682 0.55 -19.41 12.13
N VAL A 683 1.23 -18.29 11.87
CA VAL A 683 0.57 -17.04 11.44
C VAL A 683 -0.08 -17.23 10.08
N SER A 684 0.59 -17.90 9.14
CA SER A 684 0.03 -18.20 7.81
C SER A 684 -1.21 -19.09 7.90
N GLY A 685 -1.17 -20.16 8.70
CA GLY A 685 -2.29 -21.06 8.92
C GLY A 685 -3.48 -20.34 9.55
N ALA A 686 -3.23 -19.51 10.56
CA ALA A 686 -4.28 -18.71 11.19
C ALA A 686 -4.94 -17.72 10.21
N MET A 687 -4.14 -17.05 9.38
CA MET A 687 -4.64 -16.11 8.39
C MET A 687 -5.40 -16.79 7.24
N LEU A 688 -4.95 -17.97 6.81
CA LEU A 688 -5.69 -18.79 5.83
C LEU A 688 -7.01 -19.32 6.39
N GLY A 689 -7.05 -19.72 7.67
CA GLY A 689 -8.29 -20.10 8.35
C GLY A 689 -9.31 -18.95 8.41
N LEU A 690 -8.82 -17.74 8.70
CA LEU A 690 -9.63 -16.52 8.65
C LEU A 690 -10.16 -16.26 7.24
N LEU A 691 -9.32 -16.34 6.21
CA LEU A 691 -9.71 -16.16 4.81
C LEU A 691 -10.80 -17.17 4.40
N LEU A 692 -10.60 -18.45 4.72
CA LEU A 692 -11.56 -19.51 4.44
C LEU A 692 -12.92 -19.21 5.08
N THR A 693 -12.92 -18.74 6.32
CA THR A 693 -14.16 -18.38 7.03
C THR A 693 -14.86 -17.20 6.38
N CYS A 694 -14.12 -16.18 5.98
CA CYS A 694 -14.67 -15.06 5.22
C CYS A 694 -15.28 -15.53 3.88
N CYS A 695 -14.58 -16.42 3.16
CA CYS A 695 -15.08 -17.00 1.91
C CYS A 695 -16.35 -17.83 2.13
N LEU A 696 -16.38 -18.70 3.16
CA LEU A 696 -17.54 -19.51 3.52
C LEU A 696 -18.72 -18.64 3.98
N ALA A 697 -18.48 -17.55 4.71
CA ALA A 697 -19.53 -16.62 5.10
C ALA A 697 -20.16 -15.92 3.88
N VAL A 698 -19.32 -15.48 2.92
CA VAL A 698 -19.80 -14.91 1.66
C VAL A 698 -20.54 -15.96 0.83
N LEU A 699 -20.01 -17.19 0.75
CA LEU A 699 -20.66 -18.30 0.07
C LEU A 699 -21.99 -18.67 0.73
N ALA A 700 -22.11 -18.66 2.06
CA ALA A 700 -23.36 -18.92 2.78
C ALA A 700 -24.40 -17.80 2.58
N ASP A 701 -23.97 -16.56 2.41
CA ASP A 701 -24.84 -15.44 2.03
C ASP A 701 -25.26 -15.51 0.53
N VAL A 702 -24.44 -16.13 -0.32
CA VAL A 702 -24.66 -16.27 -1.78
C VAL A 702 -25.42 -17.55 -2.15
N LEU A 703 -25.17 -18.66 -1.45
CA LEU A 703 -25.84 -19.96 -1.59
C LEU A 703 -27.21 -19.83 -0.92
N PRO A 704 -28.29 -19.77 -1.72
CA PRO A 704 -29.58 -19.37 -1.21
C PRO A 704 -30.17 -20.49 -0.37
N VAL A 705 -30.30 -20.28 0.94
CA VAL A 705 -31.44 -20.86 1.67
C VAL A 705 -32.68 -20.30 0.95
N ARG A 706 -33.35 -21.15 0.16
CA ARG A 706 -34.56 -20.84 -0.62
C ARG A 706 -35.64 -20.28 0.31
N THR A 707 -35.66 -18.96 0.54
CA THR A 707 -36.73 -18.29 1.31
C THR A 707 -37.79 -17.75 0.36
N ARG A 708 -39.07 -17.89 0.76
CA ARG A 708 -40.29 -17.57 -0.01
C ARG A 708 -40.30 -16.14 -0.55
N THR A 709 -39.66 -15.21 0.14
CA THR A 709 -39.48 -13.78 -0.22
C THR A 709 -38.96 -13.54 -1.64
N ARG A 710 -38.00 -14.34 -2.12
CA ARG A 710 -37.44 -14.18 -3.48
C ARG A 710 -38.44 -14.56 -4.59
N ARG A 711 -39.38 -15.47 -4.33
CA ARG A 711 -40.45 -15.81 -5.30
C ARG A 711 -41.43 -14.66 -5.49
N LEU A 712 -41.76 -13.95 -4.42
CA LEU A 712 -42.66 -12.79 -4.46
C LEU A 712 -41.98 -11.56 -5.10
N ALA A 713 -40.69 -11.35 -4.84
CA ALA A 713 -39.91 -10.30 -5.50
C ALA A 713 -39.73 -10.54 -7.02
N CYS A 714 -39.47 -11.78 -7.44
CA CYS A 714 -39.50 -12.15 -8.87
C CYS A 714 -40.91 -11.99 -9.47
N GLY A 715 -41.95 -12.23 -8.68
CA GLY A 715 -43.33 -11.92 -9.03
C GLY A 715 -43.53 -10.44 -9.38
N GLY A 716 -43.11 -9.50 -8.52
CA GLY A 716 -43.24 -8.06 -8.81
C GLY A 716 -42.63 -7.64 -10.17
N SER A 717 -41.51 -8.26 -10.55
CA SER A 717 -40.88 -8.06 -11.88
C SER A 717 -41.71 -8.65 -13.03
N LEU A 718 -42.45 -9.75 -12.81
CA LEU A 718 -43.38 -10.35 -13.78
C LEU A 718 -44.66 -9.52 -13.98
N LEU A 719 -45.00 -8.65 -13.03
CA LEU A 719 -46.11 -7.69 -13.15
C LEU A 719 -45.68 -6.35 -13.79
N GLY A 720 -44.40 -6.19 -14.13
CA GLY A 720 -43.87 -4.95 -14.71
C GLY A 720 -43.89 -3.76 -13.76
N LEU A 721 -43.88 -3.99 -12.43
CA LEU A 721 -43.94 -2.93 -11.43
C LEU A 721 -42.53 -2.42 -11.07
N PRO A 722 -42.22 -1.13 -11.27
CA PRO A 722 -40.86 -0.59 -11.17
C PRO A 722 -40.33 -0.40 -9.73
N GLN A 723 -41.14 -0.57 -8.69
CA GLN A 723 -40.69 -0.45 -7.30
C GLN A 723 -41.22 -1.58 -6.42
N VAL A 724 -40.31 -2.40 -5.86
CA VAL A 724 -40.58 -3.30 -4.74
C VAL A 724 -39.83 -2.75 -3.52
N GLN A 725 -40.50 -1.97 -2.67
CA GLN A 725 -39.94 -1.57 -1.38
C GLN A 725 -40.27 -2.64 -0.34
N VAL A 726 -39.24 -3.26 0.25
CA VAL A 726 -39.40 -4.33 1.22
C VAL A 726 -39.20 -3.75 2.62
N VAL A 727 -40.25 -3.75 3.44
CA VAL A 727 -40.18 -3.35 4.86
C VAL A 727 -39.92 -4.58 5.69
N ALA A 728 -38.83 -4.57 6.47
CA ALA A 728 -38.49 -5.64 7.40
C ALA A 728 -38.65 -5.16 8.84
N GLY A 729 -39.65 -5.69 9.55
CA GLY A 729 -39.96 -5.31 10.93
C GLY A 729 -41.28 -5.91 11.39
N ARG A 730 -41.59 -5.88 12.71
CA ARG A 730 -42.98 -6.14 13.16
C ARG A 730 -43.92 -5.30 12.31
N ALA A 731 -45.10 -5.82 11.98
CA ALA A 731 -46.19 -5.06 11.36
C ALA A 731 -46.73 -3.96 12.30
N ASP A 732 -45.83 -3.16 12.89
CA ASP A 732 -46.13 -1.92 13.57
C ASP A 732 -46.25 -0.83 12.50
N PRO A 733 -47.46 -0.33 12.24
CA PRO A 733 -47.72 0.63 11.18
C PRO A 733 -46.91 1.93 11.33
N TRP A 734 -46.47 2.28 12.56
CA TRP A 734 -45.65 3.46 12.83
C TRP A 734 -44.20 3.31 12.38
N SER A 735 -43.62 2.13 12.57
CA SER A 735 -42.25 1.84 12.13
C SER A 735 -42.12 1.76 10.61
N ALA A 736 -43.15 1.21 9.93
CA ALA A 736 -43.23 1.20 8.47
C ALA A 736 -43.34 2.62 7.91
N ARG A 737 -44.07 3.51 8.60
CA ARG A 737 -44.21 4.93 8.23
C ARG A 737 -42.89 5.70 8.29
N GLU A 738 -42.02 5.47 9.28
CA GLU A 738 -40.71 6.14 9.33
C GLU A 738 -39.73 5.65 8.25
N GLN A 739 -39.87 4.39 7.83
CA GLN A 739 -38.95 3.75 6.87
C GLN A 739 -39.35 3.97 5.42
N LEU A 740 -40.64 4.20 5.15
CA LEU A 740 -41.20 4.38 3.82
C LEU A 740 -41.46 5.86 3.54
N ARG A 741 -41.00 6.34 2.39
CA ARG A 741 -41.59 7.51 1.74
C ARG A 741 -42.31 7.00 0.50
N PRO A 742 -43.65 7.00 0.45
CA PRO A 742 -44.34 6.65 -0.78
C PRO A 742 -43.79 7.56 -1.89
N GLY A 743 -43.58 6.99 -3.08
CA GLY A 743 -43.25 7.78 -4.27
C GLY A 743 -44.40 8.72 -4.64
N PRO A 744 -44.42 9.28 -5.86
CA PRO A 744 -45.47 10.23 -6.29
C PRO A 744 -46.87 9.63 -6.44
N ALA A 745 -47.14 8.44 -5.87
CA ALA A 745 -48.43 7.78 -6.00
C ALA A 745 -49.50 8.54 -5.22
N GLU A 746 -50.65 8.72 -5.86
CA GLU A 746 -51.79 9.45 -5.33
C GLU A 746 -52.58 8.63 -4.30
N PHE A 747 -52.46 7.29 -4.34
CA PHE A 747 -53.18 6.38 -3.43
C PHE A 747 -52.35 5.17 -2.98
N VAL A 748 -52.74 4.61 -1.81
CA VAL A 748 -52.18 3.37 -1.24
C VAL A 748 -53.30 2.38 -0.96
N GLY A 749 -53.15 1.16 -1.48
CA GLY A 749 -54.13 0.08 -1.39
C GLY A 749 -53.48 -1.23 -0.93
N ALA A 750 -54.29 -2.14 -0.38
CA ALA A 750 -53.89 -3.50 -0.05
C ALA A 750 -55.01 -4.46 -0.45
N ASP A 751 -54.70 -5.75 -0.58
CA ASP A 751 -55.73 -6.75 -0.83
C ASP A 751 -56.69 -6.88 0.35
N HIS A 752 -57.98 -7.10 0.07
CA HIS A 752 -59.02 -7.28 1.09
C HIS A 752 -58.77 -8.44 2.06
N ASN A 753 -58.01 -9.46 1.65
CA ASN A 753 -57.73 -10.65 2.44
C ASN A 753 -56.39 -10.54 3.19
N ASP A 754 -55.63 -9.47 2.96
CA ASP A 754 -54.33 -9.23 3.58
C ASP A 754 -54.46 -8.28 4.77
N VAL A 755 -54.80 -8.85 5.94
CA VAL A 755 -55.07 -8.08 7.17
C VAL A 755 -53.90 -7.18 7.54
N GLU A 756 -52.67 -7.69 7.44
CA GLU A 756 -51.45 -6.95 7.77
C GLU A 756 -51.12 -5.90 6.70
N GLY A 757 -51.25 -6.26 5.42
CA GLY A 757 -51.11 -5.32 4.31
C GLY A 757 -52.06 -4.13 4.45
N ARG A 758 -53.29 -4.35 4.92
CA ARG A 758 -54.26 -3.29 5.19
C ARG A 758 -53.86 -2.39 6.35
N ALA A 759 -53.32 -2.93 7.44
CA ALA A 759 -52.86 -2.13 8.57
C ALA A 759 -51.72 -1.17 8.18
N VAL A 760 -50.77 -1.66 7.37
CA VAL A 760 -49.66 -0.85 6.85
C VAL A 760 -50.16 0.15 5.80
N ALA A 761 -51.04 -0.26 4.88
CA ALA A 761 -51.66 0.64 3.91
C ALA A 761 -52.45 1.77 4.59
N ALA A 762 -53.18 1.47 5.67
CA ALA A 762 -53.93 2.47 6.43
C ALA A 762 -53.01 3.53 7.06
N ALA A 763 -51.86 3.13 7.62
CA ALA A 763 -50.89 4.08 8.17
C ALA A 763 -50.21 4.92 7.09
N LEU A 764 -49.95 4.36 5.91
CA LEU A 764 -49.33 5.08 4.79
C LEU A 764 -50.29 6.09 4.12
N ARG A 765 -51.61 5.83 4.12
CA ARG A 765 -52.62 6.75 3.57
C ARG A 765 -52.61 8.15 4.20
N ALA A 766 -52.17 8.26 5.46
CA ALA A 766 -52.11 9.54 6.17
C ALA A 766 -51.03 10.49 5.61
N ASP A 767 -49.98 9.99 4.96
CA ASP A 767 -48.91 10.81 4.38
C ASP A 767 -49.18 11.18 2.91
N VAL A 768 -49.95 10.37 2.18
CA VAL A 768 -50.23 10.60 0.75
C VAL A 768 -51.24 11.73 0.51
N ARG A 769 -52.18 11.98 1.45
CA ARG A 769 -53.14 13.10 1.34
C ARG A 769 -52.54 14.50 1.52
N ARG A 770 -51.25 14.65 1.87
CA ARG A 770 -50.64 15.97 2.14
C ARG A 770 -49.88 16.58 0.96
N THR A 771 -49.79 15.90 -0.18
CA THR A 771 -49.21 16.43 -1.41
C THR A 771 -50.28 17.13 -2.24
N GLU A 772 -50.79 18.27 -1.75
CA GLU A 772 -51.69 19.14 -2.50
C GLU A 772 -50.89 20.00 -3.49
N GLY A 773 -51.07 19.72 -4.77
CA GLY A 773 -50.70 20.57 -5.90
C GLY A 773 -51.66 20.26 -7.05
N PRO A 774 -51.99 21.23 -7.93
CA PRO A 774 -52.99 21.03 -8.96
C PRO A 774 -52.40 20.13 -10.06
N PHE A 775 -52.76 18.84 -10.05
CA PHE A 775 -52.43 17.92 -11.14
C PHE A 775 -53.69 17.60 -11.96
N PRO A 776 -53.57 17.45 -13.30
CA PRO A 776 -54.72 17.29 -14.18
C PRO A 776 -55.35 15.90 -14.03
N ALA A 777 -56.67 15.83 -14.22
CA ALA A 777 -57.43 14.60 -14.27
C ALA A 777 -57.01 13.72 -15.47
N ALA A 778 -56.47 12.51 -15.22
CA ALA A 778 -56.63 11.35 -16.11
C ALA A 778 -56.09 9.99 -15.59
N THR A 779 -55.22 9.89 -14.57
CA THR A 779 -54.75 8.56 -14.09
C THR A 779 -54.50 8.54 -12.59
N ARG A 780 -55.27 7.73 -11.85
CA ARG A 780 -55.10 7.53 -10.41
C ARG A 780 -54.01 6.49 -10.14
N ASP A 781 -52.84 6.94 -9.71
CA ASP A 781 -51.68 6.09 -9.44
C ASP A 781 -51.75 5.45 -8.03
N LEU A 782 -51.55 4.13 -7.95
CA LEU A 782 -51.72 3.31 -6.76
C LEU A 782 -50.44 2.54 -6.41
N VAL A 783 -50.04 2.56 -5.14
CA VAL A 783 -49.07 1.60 -4.58
C VAL A 783 -49.81 0.48 -3.86
N LEU A 784 -49.53 -0.77 -4.24
CA LEU A 784 -50.09 -1.96 -3.61
C LEU A 784 -49.22 -2.41 -2.43
N VAL A 785 -49.80 -2.63 -1.26
CA VAL A 785 -49.13 -3.14 -0.07
C VAL A 785 -49.56 -4.60 0.14
N SER A 786 -48.60 -5.49 0.36
CA SER A 786 -48.88 -6.88 0.67
C SER A 786 -47.91 -7.49 1.68
N SER A 787 -48.37 -8.44 2.48
CA SER A 787 -47.60 -9.23 3.44
C SER A 787 -46.91 -10.43 2.77
N GLU A 788 -45.83 -10.93 3.40
CA GLU A 788 -45.12 -12.14 2.96
C GLU A 788 -46.01 -13.40 2.96
N GLU A 789 -47.06 -13.44 3.78
CA GLU A 789 -47.99 -14.57 3.84
C GLU A 789 -48.91 -14.64 2.59
N THR A 790 -49.03 -13.55 1.84
CA THR A 790 -49.88 -13.47 0.65
C THR A 790 -49.28 -14.24 -0.52
N SER A 791 -50.04 -15.20 -1.07
CA SER A 791 -49.57 -15.98 -2.21
C SER A 791 -49.48 -15.14 -3.49
N TRP A 792 -48.55 -15.51 -4.36
CA TRP A 792 -48.37 -14.86 -5.67
C TRP A 792 -49.66 -14.79 -6.51
N ARG A 793 -50.49 -15.83 -6.46
CA ARG A 793 -51.76 -15.88 -7.20
C ARG A 793 -52.73 -14.79 -6.71
N VAL A 794 -52.81 -14.61 -5.39
CA VAL A 794 -53.65 -13.58 -4.76
C VAL A 794 -53.14 -12.19 -5.10
N LEU A 795 -51.82 -11.97 -5.08
CA LEU A 795 -51.23 -10.69 -5.45
C LEU A 795 -51.49 -10.32 -6.92
N ARG A 796 -51.40 -11.29 -7.83
CA ARG A 796 -51.72 -11.10 -9.25
C ARG A 796 -53.20 -10.80 -9.48
N GLN A 797 -54.10 -11.48 -8.77
CA GLN A 797 -55.53 -11.19 -8.79
C GLN A 797 -55.83 -9.79 -8.24
N ALA A 798 -55.19 -9.40 -7.13
CA ALA A 798 -55.30 -8.05 -6.57
C ALA A 798 -54.88 -6.99 -7.60
N HIS A 799 -53.70 -7.15 -8.21
CA HIS A 799 -53.23 -6.25 -9.26
C HIS A 799 -54.20 -6.15 -10.44
N HIS A 800 -54.74 -7.27 -10.93
CA HIS A 800 -55.72 -7.26 -12.02
C HIS A 800 -57.02 -6.55 -11.63
N ARG A 801 -57.54 -6.78 -10.41
CA ARG A 801 -58.77 -6.12 -9.91
C ARG A 801 -58.63 -4.61 -9.81
N TRP A 802 -57.48 -4.13 -9.35
CA TRP A 802 -57.21 -2.70 -9.28
C TRP A 802 -57.09 -2.08 -10.68
N ARG A 803 -56.40 -2.74 -11.62
CA ARG A 803 -56.34 -2.30 -13.02
C ARG A 803 -57.71 -2.28 -13.71
N SER A 804 -58.54 -3.31 -13.52
CA SER A 804 -59.88 -3.35 -14.11
C SER A 804 -60.83 -2.28 -13.55
N SER A 805 -60.52 -1.75 -12.36
CA SER A 805 -61.28 -0.68 -11.71
C SER A 805 -60.79 0.73 -12.08
N GLY A 806 -59.92 0.86 -13.10
CA GLY A 806 -59.42 2.15 -13.61
C GLY A 806 -58.17 2.69 -12.91
N TRP A 807 -57.47 1.89 -12.11
CA TRP A 807 -56.27 2.32 -11.37
C TRP A 807 -54.96 1.90 -12.05
N SER A 808 -53.96 2.79 -12.04
CA SER A 808 -52.60 2.51 -12.49
C SER A 808 -51.76 2.05 -11.29
N VAL A 809 -51.47 0.74 -11.19
CA VAL A 809 -50.59 0.23 -10.12
C VAL A 809 -49.14 0.54 -10.50
N VAL A 810 -48.51 1.44 -9.76
CA VAL A 810 -47.16 1.96 -10.06
C VAL A 810 -46.06 1.37 -9.17
N GLY A 811 -46.43 0.67 -8.10
CA GLY A 811 -45.47 0.05 -7.18
C GLY A 811 -46.06 -0.99 -6.23
N LEU A 812 -45.18 -1.78 -5.63
CA LEU A 812 -45.47 -2.83 -4.65
C LEU A 812 -44.64 -2.61 -3.38
N VAL A 813 -45.28 -2.67 -2.21
CA VAL A 813 -44.64 -2.67 -0.90
C VAL A 813 -44.86 -4.04 -0.27
N LEU A 814 -43.77 -4.71 0.12
CA LEU A 814 -43.82 -6.02 0.79
C LEU A 814 -43.48 -5.90 2.27
N VAL A 815 -44.35 -6.39 3.13
CA VAL A 815 -44.18 -6.42 4.60
C VAL A 815 -43.63 -7.79 5.02
N LEU A 816 -42.44 -7.81 5.64
CA LEU A 816 -41.77 -9.03 6.09
C LEU A 816 -41.90 -9.23 7.60
N HIS A 817 -42.25 -10.46 8.00
CA HIS A 817 -42.42 -10.80 9.41
C HIS A 817 -41.09 -11.31 10.03
N PRO A 818 -40.58 -10.71 11.13
CA PRO A 818 -39.48 -11.30 11.86
C PRO A 818 -40.04 -12.38 12.80
N HIS A 819 -39.79 -13.65 12.46
CA HIS A 819 -40.08 -14.88 13.24
C HIS A 819 -41.53 -15.40 13.28
N ARG A 820 -41.84 -16.34 12.36
CA ARG A 820 -42.58 -17.56 12.71
C ARG A 820 -41.71 -18.77 12.39
N ARG A 821 -41.19 -19.44 13.42
CA ARG A 821 -40.70 -20.82 13.27
C ARG A 821 -41.89 -21.65 12.80
N HIS A 822 -41.68 -22.47 11.78
CA HIS A 822 -42.64 -23.52 11.39
C HIS A 822 -42.91 -24.43 12.59
N VAL A 823 -43.98 -24.16 13.34
CA VAL A 823 -44.65 -25.20 14.12
C VAL A 823 -45.70 -25.76 13.17
N ARG A 824 -45.42 -26.92 12.59
CA ARG A 824 -46.45 -27.78 12.02
C ARG A 824 -47.28 -28.29 13.20
N THR A 825 -48.32 -27.57 13.60
CA THR A 825 -49.40 -28.16 14.40
C THR A 825 -50.25 -29.00 13.46
N ASN A 826 -50.23 -30.31 13.70
CA ASN A 826 -51.10 -31.29 13.08
C ASN A 826 -52.54 -31.05 13.59
N PRO A 827 -53.54 -30.77 12.73
CA PRO A 827 -54.89 -30.42 13.17
C PRO A 827 -55.74 -31.60 13.68
N TYR A 828 -55.16 -32.79 13.87
CA TYR A 828 -55.89 -34.00 14.32
C TYR A 828 -55.62 -34.44 15.76
N ARG A 829 -55.09 -33.57 16.64
CA ARG A 829 -54.74 -33.95 18.02
C ARG A 829 -55.61 -33.38 19.15
N GLU A 830 -56.76 -32.77 18.83
CA GLU A 830 -57.72 -32.29 19.85
C GLU A 830 -59.12 -32.95 19.75
N LEU A 831 -59.21 -34.20 19.29
CA LEU A 831 -60.46 -34.99 19.33
C LEU A 831 -60.25 -36.48 19.65
N ARG A 832 -59.30 -36.82 20.54
CA ARG A 832 -59.24 -38.12 21.22
C ARG A 832 -58.76 -37.98 22.66
#